data_AF-A0A8H4QHG8-F1
#
_entry.id   AF-A0A8H4QHG8-F1
#
_cell.length_a   1.000
_cell.length_b   1.000
_cell.length_c   1.000
_cell.angle_alpha   90.00
_cell.angle_beta   90.00
_cell.angle_gamma   90.00
#
_symmetry.space_group_name_H-M   'P 1'
#
loop_
_entity.id
_entity.type
_entity.pdbx_description
1 polymer ?
#
loop_
_entity_poly.entity_id
_entity_poly.type
_entity_poly.pdbx_seq_one_letter_code
_entity_poly.pdbx_strand_id
1 'polypeptide(L)'
;MAEPVSLYFPQPTKYFLYNLWRFFILPPNFLPFDPSPSITLNTMTIPLNAPAVVDVEIPRPKDVGVLAMEVYFPRRCVSESDLEEYDGVSKGKYTIGLGQEYMAWPDDREDINSFALNGKSSLISPVSGLLEKFNIDPKSIGRIDVGTETIIDKSKSVKTTLMDLFAESGNFDIEGIDSKNACYGGTAALFNAINWIESSSWDGRNAIVVCGDIAVYAEGAARPAGGAGACAMLIGPNAPVVFEPIHGSYMANTYDFYKPQLSSEYPEVDGPVSVVTYVAALDAAYTAFREKVAKAAKRGVAGKPADTVFSLENVDYAIFHSPYGKQAVKGHARMMFNDFLANPTAARFANIPEPESLLSKTHAASLTDKNVEKVFVAASKASFATKTDPGMACSKRLGNMYTASLYGCLASLLATVEPATLLGKRASLFSFGSGCASSVWTLRVKGDTTEIQQKMNLVERLASMKVVPPQEFVDALHLREKNHNASSYTPEGSVDNIWPGAYYLESVDSKYRRKAGWCRSGLTGDSRGGFRKLLDVVLPTSEENDALLIALRALETSYGKARCRLEDVLEHAGSFLTLEGESDLLVVSTGPNTVDDDVWCIDSRGHLTLAVCKETYERLGLVGQKLPFGKSCADRHVVDIKLQKNSETPKVRARQRDSLKAWDKRRKDGGIGKDGLWDVLFVPNGNEPAKGLDVLLHDSKFVRVECKKSEMKDVHVPVPSLASQPTVKPPMKKRKIEAVDSKFDAENRSHEQEDELEEWNTHITSLFEWVGMAGLGAQRLHINDRVDPYVALYEPPQLTDPATHSVTHLQWRGLLSPKFVKQVLDTIISHLQQPGTSTAPFVGITCHAYTPSPVSYIPYTTNKNGGVTLQNPSDSIPKKLPRADGEDTWSLIVERGVGAAGAEVPVFRWCLAESLGQWDTRWG
;
A
#
# COMPACT_ATOMS: atom_id res chain seq x y z
N MET A 1 -47.60 5.27 -55.46
CA MET A 1 -48.17 6.61 -55.21
C MET A 1 -47.70 6.99 -53.81
N ALA A 2 -46.60 7.75 -53.74
CA ALA A 2 -46.58 9.23 -53.67
C ALA A 2 -46.76 9.64 -52.19
N GLU A 3 -45.90 10.41 -51.53
CA GLU A 3 -44.73 11.23 -51.90
C GLU A 3 -43.86 11.46 -50.64
N PRO A 4 -42.60 11.90 -50.79
CA PRO A 4 -41.64 12.15 -49.71
C PRO A 4 -41.66 13.61 -49.23
N VAL A 5 -41.32 13.86 -47.97
CA VAL A 5 -40.95 15.20 -47.48
C VAL A 5 -39.60 15.14 -46.77
N SER A 6 -38.69 15.98 -47.24
CA SER A 6 -37.28 16.09 -46.87
C SER A 6 -37.05 16.65 -45.46
N LEU A 7 -36.00 16.18 -44.78
CA LEU A 7 -35.26 16.98 -43.81
C LEU A 7 -33.76 16.93 -44.14
N TYR A 8 -33.19 18.13 -44.20
CA TYR A 8 -31.84 18.50 -44.59
C TYR A 8 -30.75 17.84 -43.73
N PHE A 9 -29.72 17.28 -44.38
CA PHE A 9 -28.41 17.02 -43.78
C PHE A 9 -27.39 18.00 -44.40
N PRO A 10 -26.65 18.78 -43.60
CA PRO A 10 -25.48 19.49 -44.10
C PRO A 10 -24.33 18.50 -44.35
N GLN A 11 -23.71 18.62 -45.53
CA GLN A 11 -22.60 17.77 -45.96
C GLN A 11 -21.36 17.87 -45.07
N PRO A 12 -20.60 16.77 -44.91
CA PRO A 12 -19.26 16.80 -44.32
C PRO A 12 -18.22 17.28 -45.34
N THR A 13 -17.54 18.37 -45.01
CA THR A 13 -16.34 18.87 -45.68
C THR A 13 -15.19 17.87 -45.49
N LYS A 14 -14.76 17.28 -46.60
CA LYS A 14 -13.50 16.51 -46.74
C LYS A 14 -12.30 17.45 -46.60
N TYR A 15 -11.50 17.32 -45.54
CA TYR A 15 -10.08 17.69 -45.53
C TYR A 15 -9.34 16.88 -44.46
N PHE A 16 -8.09 16.50 -44.77
CA PHE A 16 -7.09 15.83 -43.92
C PHE A 16 -7.10 14.30 -43.82
N LEU A 17 -6.83 13.66 -44.96
CA LEU A 17 -6.02 12.43 -45.04
C LEU A 17 -5.22 12.52 -46.34
N TYR A 18 -3.94 12.89 -46.28
CA TYR A 18 -2.86 12.58 -47.25
C TYR A 18 -1.64 13.47 -46.92
N ASN A 19 -0.77 13.01 -46.00
CA ASN A 19 0.62 13.45 -45.88
C ASN A 19 1.35 12.56 -44.87
N LEU A 20 1.90 11.42 -45.31
CA LEU A 20 3.13 10.81 -44.78
C LEU A 20 3.46 9.50 -45.52
N TRP A 21 3.59 9.57 -46.85
CA TRP A 21 4.24 8.52 -47.65
C TRP A 21 4.87 9.20 -48.87
N ARG A 22 6.09 9.73 -48.72
CA ARG A 22 7.00 10.18 -49.80
C ARG A 22 8.32 10.70 -49.21
N PHE A 23 9.29 9.80 -49.01
CA PHE A 23 10.72 10.12 -49.11
C PHE A 23 11.46 8.81 -49.33
N PHE A 24 11.49 8.35 -50.58
CA PHE A 24 12.53 7.54 -51.20
C PHE A 24 12.06 7.29 -52.64
N ILE A 25 12.79 7.83 -53.62
CA ILE A 25 13.07 7.30 -54.96
C ILE A 25 13.77 8.43 -55.75
N LEU A 26 15.00 8.13 -56.16
CA LEU A 26 15.94 8.96 -56.93
C LEU A 26 15.44 9.24 -58.37
N PRO A 27 15.90 10.32 -59.02
CA PRO A 27 15.89 10.43 -60.48
C PRO A 27 17.24 10.01 -61.12
N PRO A 28 17.25 9.50 -62.36
CA PRO A 28 18.43 8.94 -63.00
C PRO A 28 19.17 9.89 -63.96
N ASN A 29 20.43 9.51 -64.22
CA ASN A 29 21.30 9.80 -65.38
C ASN A 29 22.04 11.14 -65.44
N PHE A 30 23.37 11.09 -65.21
CA PHE A 30 24.40 11.49 -66.17
C PHE A 30 25.76 10.82 -65.83
N LEU A 31 26.37 10.15 -66.82
CA LEU A 31 27.77 9.69 -66.92
C LEU A 31 28.58 10.74 -67.72
N PRO A 32 29.91 10.60 -67.94
CA PRO A 32 31.02 10.04 -67.12
C PRO A 32 32.20 11.04 -66.98
N PHE A 33 33.26 10.76 -66.22
CA PHE A 33 34.68 10.97 -66.61
C PHE A 33 35.66 10.55 -65.47
N ASP A 34 36.66 9.78 -65.89
CA ASP A 34 37.89 9.30 -65.21
C ASP A 34 39.09 10.11 -65.81
N PRO A 35 40.36 10.16 -65.31
CA PRO A 35 41.02 9.65 -64.09
C PRO A 35 41.86 10.72 -63.32
N SER A 36 42.50 10.26 -62.23
CA SER A 36 43.57 10.80 -61.33
C SER A 36 44.68 11.74 -61.93
N PRO A 37 45.70 12.27 -61.18
CA PRO A 37 46.04 12.10 -59.75
C PRO A 37 46.56 13.36 -58.98
N SER A 38 46.77 13.14 -57.67
CA SER A 38 47.86 13.67 -56.81
C SER A 38 47.70 15.06 -56.13
N ILE A 39 47.66 15.08 -54.78
CA ILE A 39 48.84 15.28 -53.90
C ILE A 39 48.36 15.38 -52.42
N THR A 40 48.70 14.33 -51.66
CA THR A 40 49.04 14.20 -50.22
C THR A 40 48.47 15.16 -49.16
N LEU A 41 47.86 14.61 -48.09
CA LEU A 41 48.54 14.31 -46.81
C LEU A 41 47.59 13.62 -45.79
N ASN A 42 48.15 12.66 -45.06
CA ASN A 42 47.49 11.70 -44.19
C ASN A 42 46.48 12.27 -43.17
N THR A 43 45.22 11.83 -43.26
CA THR A 43 44.31 11.78 -42.10
C THR A 43 44.20 10.33 -41.65
N MET A 44 44.56 10.09 -40.39
CA MET A 44 44.33 8.81 -39.70
C MET A 44 42.85 8.43 -39.80
N THR A 45 42.56 7.34 -40.50
CA THR A 45 41.27 6.65 -40.41
C THR A 45 41.15 6.01 -39.04
N ILE A 46 40.33 6.60 -38.17
CA ILE A 46 39.74 5.88 -37.03
C ILE A 46 38.68 4.95 -37.63
N PRO A 47 38.79 3.61 -37.51
CA PRO A 47 37.71 2.75 -37.94
C PRO A 47 36.51 3.00 -37.04
N LEU A 48 35.39 3.40 -37.64
CA LEU A 48 34.08 3.29 -37.03
C LEU A 48 33.83 1.79 -36.78
N ASN A 49 34.18 1.33 -35.58
CA ASN A 49 33.60 0.12 -35.03
C ASN A 49 32.10 0.36 -34.97
N ALA A 50 31.36 -0.20 -35.92
CA ALA A 50 29.95 -0.49 -35.68
C ALA A 50 29.90 -1.22 -34.33
N PRO A 51 29.05 -0.80 -33.36
CA PRO A 51 28.91 -1.57 -32.15
C PRO A 51 28.51 -2.97 -32.61
N ALA A 52 29.34 -3.96 -32.27
CA ALA A 52 29.00 -5.34 -32.46
C ALA A 52 27.60 -5.50 -31.86
N VAL A 53 26.63 -5.90 -32.68
CA VAL A 53 25.43 -6.54 -32.14
C VAL A 53 26.00 -7.78 -31.47
N VAL A 54 26.24 -7.66 -30.16
CA VAL A 54 26.67 -8.78 -29.37
C VAL A 54 25.44 -9.66 -29.35
N ASP A 55 25.42 -10.70 -30.19
CA ASP A 55 24.53 -11.84 -30.02
C ASP A 55 24.93 -12.49 -28.69
N VAL A 56 24.56 -11.86 -27.58
CA VAL A 56 24.68 -12.44 -26.26
C VAL A 56 23.61 -13.51 -26.22
N GLU A 57 24.01 -14.77 -26.39
CA GLU A 57 23.17 -15.91 -26.02
C GLU A 57 22.91 -15.80 -24.51
N ILE A 58 21.80 -15.17 -24.14
CA ILE A 58 21.33 -15.14 -22.74
C ILE A 58 20.87 -16.56 -22.44
N PRO A 59 21.50 -17.28 -21.49
CA PRO A 59 21.06 -18.62 -21.13
C PRO A 59 19.61 -18.56 -20.65
N ARG A 60 18.76 -19.45 -21.19
CA ARG A 60 17.35 -19.51 -20.79
C ARG A 60 17.25 -19.61 -19.26
N PRO A 61 16.44 -18.76 -18.60
CA PRO A 61 16.31 -18.80 -17.14
C PRO A 61 15.86 -20.19 -16.68
N LYS A 62 16.39 -20.61 -15.54
CA LYS A 62 16.07 -21.88 -14.92
C LYS A 62 15.10 -21.66 -13.77
N ASP A 63 14.33 -22.69 -13.48
CA ASP A 63 13.47 -22.76 -12.30
C ASP A 63 12.52 -21.56 -12.20
N VAL A 64 11.89 -21.22 -13.33
CA VAL A 64 10.89 -20.16 -13.42
C VAL A 64 9.63 -20.56 -12.65
N GLY A 65 9.20 -19.72 -11.73
CA GLY A 65 8.07 -20.03 -10.88
C GLY A 65 7.73 -18.92 -9.88
N VAL A 66 6.97 -19.27 -8.84
CA VAL A 66 6.49 -18.33 -7.83
C VAL A 66 7.60 -18.04 -6.82
N LEU A 67 8.07 -16.79 -6.81
CA LEU A 67 9.00 -16.23 -5.83
C LEU A 67 8.28 -15.74 -4.58
N ALA A 68 7.12 -15.13 -4.76
CA ALA A 68 6.30 -14.57 -3.70
C ALA A 68 4.81 -14.64 -4.09
N MET A 69 3.93 -14.73 -3.10
CA MET A 69 2.49 -14.86 -3.33
C MET A 69 1.69 -14.14 -2.24
N GLU A 70 0.61 -13.48 -2.64
CA GLU A 70 -0.30 -12.78 -1.75
C GLU A 70 -1.76 -12.97 -2.19
N VAL A 71 -2.69 -12.98 -1.22
CA VAL A 71 -4.12 -13.22 -1.46
C VAL A 71 -4.94 -12.10 -0.81
N TYR A 72 -5.92 -11.59 -1.54
CA TYR A 72 -6.94 -10.68 -1.06
C TYR A 72 -8.32 -11.33 -1.11
N PHE A 73 -9.16 -11.03 -0.12
CA PHE A 73 -10.56 -11.44 -0.06
C PHE A 73 -11.34 -10.42 0.77
N PRO A 74 -12.64 -10.22 0.54
CA PRO A 74 -13.47 -9.36 1.38
C PRO A 74 -13.39 -9.74 2.86
N ARG A 75 -13.59 -8.78 3.76
CA ARG A 75 -13.50 -9.01 5.22
C ARG A 75 -14.67 -9.83 5.78
N ARG A 76 -15.74 -9.97 5.01
CA ARG A 76 -16.99 -10.60 5.41
C ARG A 76 -17.24 -11.89 4.64
N CYS A 77 -17.89 -12.85 5.29
CA CYS A 77 -18.45 -14.04 4.67
C CYS A 77 -19.79 -14.42 5.29
N VAL A 78 -20.62 -15.12 4.53
CA VAL A 78 -21.86 -15.74 5.03
C VAL A 78 -21.61 -17.24 5.30
N SER A 79 -22.27 -17.79 6.31
CA SER A 79 -22.30 -19.24 6.60
C SER A 79 -23.24 -19.94 5.62
N GLU A 80 -22.77 -20.99 4.95
CA GLU A 80 -23.61 -21.79 4.06
C GLU A 80 -24.71 -22.54 4.83
N SER A 81 -24.45 -22.91 6.08
CA SER A 81 -25.49 -23.51 6.95
C SER A 81 -26.60 -22.52 7.27
N ASP A 82 -26.27 -21.24 7.47
CA ASP A 82 -27.26 -20.20 7.79
C ASP A 82 -28.02 -19.82 6.52
N LEU A 83 -27.34 -19.84 5.37
CA LEU A 83 -27.95 -19.61 4.06
C LEU A 83 -28.90 -20.75 3.67
N GLU A 84 -28.61 -22.01 4.05
CA GLU A 84 -29.56 -23.13 3.88
C GLU A 84 -30.90 -22.86 4.60
N GLU A 85 -30.83 -22.37 5.85
CA GLU A 85 -32.02 -22.02 6.64
C GLU A 85 -32.75 -20.82 6.04
N TYR A 86 -32.01 -19.77 5.66
CA TYR A 86 -32.57 -18.56 5.05
C TYR A 86 -33.29 -18.86 3.73
N ASP A 87 -32.71 -19.68 2.86
CA ASP A 87 -33.29 -20.06 1.56
C ASP A 87 -34.41 -21.11 1.69
N GLY A 88 -34.67 -21.64 2.89
CA GLY A 88 -35.68 -22.68 3.12
C GLY A 88 -35.36 -24.02 2.45
N VAL A 89 -34.08 -24.35 2.28
CA VAL A 89 -33.64 -25.60 1.66
C VAL A 89 -33.30 -26.67 2.69
N SER A 90 -33.22 -27.93 2.25
CA SER A 90 -32.85 -29.04 3.15
C SER A 90 -31.44 -28.87 3.70
N LYS A 91 -31.26 -29.09 5.00
CA LYS A 91 -29.94 -29.14 5.65
C LYS A 91 -28.98 -30.06 4.89
N GLY A 92 -27.77 -29.58 4.63
CA GLY A 92 -26.75 -30.30 3.87
C GLY A 92 -26.78 -30.03 2.36
N LYS A 93 -27.75 -29.28 1.82
CA LYS A 93 -27.80 -29.00 0.37
C LYS A 93 -26.56 -28.23 -0.10
N TYR A 94 -26.10 -27.26 0.66
CA TYR A 94 -24.91 -26.46 0.34
C TYR A 94 -23.68 -27.03 1.04
N THR A 95 -23.79 -27.33 2.34
CA THR A 95 -22.67 -27.81 3.15
C THR A 95 -22.16 -29.20 2.77
N ILE A 96 -23.03 -30.10 2.29
CA ILE A 96 -22.65 -31.45 1.84
C ILE A 96 -22.76 -31.58 0.32
N GLY A 97 -23.85 -31.04 -0.27
CA GLY A 97 -24.13 -31.12 -1.69
C GLY A 97 -23.12 -30.33 -2.53
N LEU A 98 -22.87 -29.07 -2.16
CA LEU A 98 -21.81 -28.24 -2.76
C LEU A 98 -20.47 -28.41 -2.04
N GLY A 99 -20.47 -28.86 -0.79
CA GLY A 99 -19.25 -29.00 0.01
C GLY A 99 -18.62 -27.64 0.37
N GLN A 100 -19.45 -26.61 0.54
CA GLN A 100 -19.04 -25.25 0.89
C GLN A 100 -19.37 -24.98 2.36
N GLU A 101 -18.51 -24.25 3.07
CA GLU A 101 -18.75 -23.90 4.48
C GLU A 101 -19.13 -22.42 4.63
N TYR A 102 -18.43 -21.56 3.88
CA TYR A 102 -18.65 -20.12 3.86
C TYR A 102 -18.46 -19.55 2.46
N MET A 103 -19.06 -18.38 2.23
CA MET A 103 -18.93 -17.65 0.97
C MET A 103 -18.57 -16.18 1.25
N ALA A 104 -17.45 -15.72 0.68
CA ALA A 104 -17.02 -14.32 0.79
C ALA A 104 -17.70 -13.46 -0.28
N TRP A 105 -17.97 -12.20 0.06
CA TRP A 105 -18.65 -11.28 -0.85
C TRP A 105 -18.32 -9.82 -0.52
N PRO A 106 -18.23 -8.94 -1.53
CA PRO A 106 -18.17 -7.49 -1.35
C PRO A 106 -19.54 -6.81 -1.56
N ASP A 107 -19.72 -5.61 -1.03
CA ASP A 107 -20.81 -4.71 -1.44
C ASP A 107 -20.35 -3.78 -2.59
N ASP A 108 -20.93 -2.59 -2.73
CA ASP A 108 -20.56 -1.62 -3.75
C ASP A 108 -19.27 -0.84 -3.45
N ARG A 109 -18.61 -1.08 -2.30
CA ARG A 109 -17.30 -0.50 -1.97
C ARG A 109 -16.13 -1.25 -2.57
N GLU A 110 -16.29 -2.49 -3.06
CA GLU A 110 -15.17 -3.22 -3.66
C GLU A 110 -15.51 -3.69 -5.08
N ASP A 111 -14.56 -3.51 -5.99
CA ASP A 111 -14.62 -3.95 -7.37
C ASP A 111 -13.30 -4.66 -7.77
N ILE A 112 -13.21 -5.10 -9.02
CA ILE A 112 -12.00 -5.78 -9.50
C ILE A 112 -10.76 -4.89 -9.46
N ASN A 113 -10.90 -3.56 -9.62
CA ASN A 113 -9.76 -2.65 -9.50
C ASN A 113 -9.30 -2.55 -8.05
N SER A 114 -10.21 -2.45 -7.07
CA SER A 114 -9.83 -2.45 -5.65
C SER A 114 -9.35 -3.80 -5.16
N PHE A 115 -9.75 -4.91 -5.81
CA PHE A 115 -9.15 -6.22 -5.55
C PHE A 115 -7.72 -6.32 -6.08
N ALA A 116 -7.40 -5.61 -7.17
CA ALA A 116 -6.09 -5.65 -7.81
C ALA A 116 -5.10 -4.63 -7.21
N LEU A 117 -5.53 -3.37 -7.02
CA LEU A 117 -4.82 -2.34 -6.26
C LEU A 117 -4.69 -2.75 -4.78
N ASN A 118 -3.77 -2.19 -3.98
CA ASN A 118 -4.03 -1.53 -2.67
C ASN A 118 -2.71 -1.08 -2.04
N GLY A 119 -2.27 0.13 -2.41
CA GLY A 119 -1.00 0.81 -2.11
C GLY A 119 -0.40 0.84 -0.69
N LYS A 120 0.27 1.97 -0.41
CA LYS A 120 1.51 2.17 0.39
C LYS A 120 1.53 1.81 1.90
N SER A 121 0.59 1.02 2.41
CA SER A 121 0.52 0.74 3.85
C SER A 121 0.02 -0.66 4.18
N SER A 122 0.98 -1.56 4.18
CA SER A 122 1.29 -2.70 5.05
C SER A 122 0.32 -3.83 5.30
N LEU A 123 -0.96 -3.83 4.90
CA LEU A 123 -1.78 -4.98 5.30
C LEU A 123 -2.50 -5.76 4.21
N ILE A 124 -3.24 -5.20 3.24
CA ILE A 124 -4.25 -6.05 2.55
C ILE A 124 -4.46 -5.68 1.07
N SER A 125 -3.53 -6.05 0.17
CA SER A 125 -3.73 -6.20 -1.30
C SER A 125 -2.87 -7.31 -1.88
N PRO A 126 -3.27 -7.92 -3.02
CA PRO A 126 -2.41 -8.85 -3.71
C PRO A 126 -1.17 -8.14 -4.27
N VAL A 127 -1.26 -7.09 -5.09
CA VAL A 127 -0.05 -6.50 -5.73
C VAL A 127 0.77 -5.65 -4.76
N SER A 128 0.15 -4.70 -4.07
CA SER A 128 0.90 -3.82 -3.16
C SER A 128 1.34 -4.54 -1.89
N GLY A 129 0.50 -5.43 -1.36
CA GLY A 129 0.90 -6.30 -0.25
C GLY A 129 2.06 -7.21 -0.65
N LEU A 130 2.06 -7.73 -1.88
CA LEU A 130 3.21 -8.45 -2.44
C LEU A 130 4.46 -7.55 -2.50
N LEU A 131 4.36 -6.34 -3.07
CA LEU A 131 5.48 -5.41 -3.18
C LEU A 131 6.08 -5.05 -1.80
N GLU A 132 5.24 -4.68 -0.84
CA GLU A 132 5.71 -4.24 0.47
C GLU A 132 6.16 -5.39 1.36
N LYS A 133 5.34 -6.44 1.52
CA LYS A 133 5.66 -7.53 2.44
C LYS A 133 6.94 -8.23 2.01
N PHE A 134 7.15 -8.39 0.70
CA PHE A 134 8.35 -9.03 0.15
C PHE A 134 9.46 -8.04 -0.21
N ASN A 135 9.30 -6.75 0.11
CA ASN A 135 10.28 -5.70 -0.16
C ASN A 135 10.78 -5.68 -1.62
N ILE A 136 9.84 -5.78 -2.56
CA ILE A 136 10.10 -5.81 -4.00
C ILE A 136 10.17 -4.37 -4.51
N ASP A 137 11.31 -4.00 -5.09
CA ASP A 137 11.45 -2.72 -5.78
C ASP A 137 10.49 -2.65 -6.98
N PRO A 138 9.57 -1.68 -7.08
CA PRO A 138 8.69 -1.53 -8.23
C PRO A 138 9.44 -1.44 -9.58
N LYS A 139 10.69 -0.95 -9.60
CA LYS A 139 11.54 -0.92 -10.81
C LYS A 139 12.03 -2.31 -11.25
N SER A 140 12.00 -3.30 -10.35
CA SER A 140 12.38 -4.69 -10.65
C SER A 140 11.31 -5.48 -11.41
N ILE A 141 10.17 -4.86 -11.74
CA ILE A 141 9.05 -5.47 -12.47
C ILE A 141 9.08 -5.05 -13.94
N GLY A 142 9.13 -6.03 -14.85
CA GLY A 142 9.12 -5.82 -16.30
C GLY A 142 7.81 -6.24 -16.99
N ARG A 143 6.94 -6.99 -16.29
CA ARG A 143 5.66 -7.45 -16.84
C ARG A 143 4.58 -7.59 -15.78
N ILE A 144 3.35 -7.19 -16.10
CA ILE A 144 2.16 -7.42 -15.29
C ILE A 144 1.03 -7.94 -16.19
N ASP A 145 0.57 -9.17 -15.96
CA ASP A 145 -0.63 -9.72 -16.63
C ASP A 145 -1.74 -9.94 -15.61
N VAL A 146 -2.98 -9.58 -15.99
CA VAL A 146 -4.17 -9.74 -15.15
C VAL A 146 -5.10 -10.76 -15.77
N GLY A 147 -5.51 -11.78 -15.02
CA GLY A 147 -6.59 -12.68 -15.37
C GLY A 147 -7.87 -12.30 -14.64
N THR A 148 -8.93 -11.97 -15.36
CA THR A 148 -10.25 -11.71 -14.75
C THR A 148 -11.37 -11.95 -15.74
N GLU A 149 -12.55 -12.29 -15.23
CA GLU A 149 -13.80 -12.28 -15.98
C GLU A 149 -14.80 -11.23 -15.48
N THR A 150 -14.55 -10.59 -14.33
CA THR A 150 -15.29 -9.42 -13.81
C THR A 150 -14.94 -8.16 -14.61
N ILE A 151 -15.76 -7.85 -15.63
CA ILE A 151 -15.57 -6.68 -16.50
C ILE A 151 -16.29 -5.46 -15.92
N ILE A 152 -15.55 -4.37 -15.74
CA ILE A 152 -16.10 -3.05 -15.40
C ILE A 152 -15.84 -1.99 -16.48
N ASP A 153 -14.98 -2.28 -17.45
CA ASP A 153 -14.73 -1.49 -18.66
C ASP A 153 -14.41 -2.44 -19.82
N LYS A 154 -14.96 -2.19 -21.00
CA LYS A 154 -14.83 -3.07 -22.17
C LYS A 154 -13.54 -2.87 -22.96
N SER A 155 -12.81 -1.80 -22.69
CA SER A 155 -11.58 -1.42 -23.40
C SER A 155 -10.41 -1.17 -22.46
N LYS A 156 -10.63 -0.44 -21.36
CA LYS A 156 -9.58 -0.15 -20.38
C LYS A 156 -9.34 -1.38 -19.50
N SER A 157 -8.12 -1.89 -19.53
CA SER A 157 -7.69 -3.04 -18.72
C SER A 157 -7.48 -2.68 -17.25
N VAL A 158 -7.71 -3.65 -16.36
CA VAL A 158 -7.33 -3.58 -14.94
C VAL A 158 -5.83 -3.34 -14.81
N LYS A 159 -5.00 -3.95 -15.67
CA LYS A 159 -3.54 -3.71 -15.72
C LYS A 159 -3.19 -2.22 -15.78
N THR A 160 -3.89 -1.44 -16.60
CA THR A 160 -3.59 0.01 -16.69
C THR A 160 -3.94 0.77 -15.43
N THR A 161 -4.88 0.28 -14.62
CA THR A 161 -5.15 0.83 -13.29
C THR A 161 -4.01 0.48 -12.32
N LEU A 162 -3.45 -0.73 -12.39
CA LEU A 162 -2.30 -1.14 -11.57
C LEU A 162 -1.04 -0.29 -11.78
N MET A 163 -0.89 0.34 -12.96
CA MET A 163 0.24 1.24 -13.24
C MET A 163 0.33 2.42 -12.27
N ASP A 164 -0.77 2.81 -11.61
CA ASP A 164 -0.76 3.85 -10.58
C ASP A 164 0.18 3.50 -9.41
N LEU A 165 0.39 2.19 -9.12
CA LEU A 165 1.31 1.71 -8.08
C LEU A 165 2.79 1.88 -8.47
N PHE A 166 3.08 2.00 -9.76
CA PHE A 166 4.45 2.08 -10.30
C PHE A 166 4.83 3.50 -10.71
N ALA A 167 3.85 4.39 -10.90
CA ALA A 167 4.04 5.73 -11.41
C ALA A 167 5.07 6.55 -10.62
N GLU A 168 5.04 6.49 -9.29
CA GLU A 168 5.98 7.25 -8.45
C GLU A 168 7.42 6.73 -8.52
N SER A 169 7.61 5.44 -8.81
CA SER A 169 8.95 4.87 -9.02
C SER A 169 9.53 5.28 -10.39
N GLY A 170 8.71 5.85 -11.28
CA GLY A 170 9.07 6.15 -12.66
C GLY A 170 9.11 4.92 -13.58
N ASN A 171 8.70 3.73 -13.10
CA ASN A 171 8.69 2.51 -13.91
C ASN A 171 7.39 2.41 -14.74
N PHE A 172 7.44 2.92 -15.98
CA PHE A 172 6.33 2.84 -16.94
C PHE A 172 6.53 1.76 -18.01
N ASP A 173 7.76 1.26 -18.16
CA ASP A 173 8.11 0.22 -19.13
C ASP A 173 7.84 -1.17 -18.54
N ILE A 174 6.56 -1.53 -18.52
CA ILE A 174 6.05 -2.79 -17.99
C ILE A 174 5.10 -3.40 -19.00
N GLU A 175 5.46 -4.54 -19.58
CA GLU A 175 4.63 -5.30 -20.52
C GLU A 175 3.38 -5.92 -19.85
N GLY A 176 2.49 -6.51 -20.67
CA GLY A 176 1.33 -7.26 -20.21
C GLY A 176 0.05 -6.43 -20.10
N ILE A 177 -1.08 -7.14 -20.10
CA ILE A 177 -2.46 -6.60 -20.11
C ILE A 177 -3.42 -7.61 -19.45
N ASP A 178 -4.73 -7.46 -19.70
CA ASP A 178 -5.73 -8.41 -19.20
C ASP A 178 -5.91 -9.59 -20.16
N SER A 179 -6.05 -10.80 -19.62
CA SER A 179 -6.38 -12.04 -20.31
C SER A 179 -7.71 -12.59 -19.79
N LYS A 180 -8.65 -12.88 -20.70
CA LYS A 180 -10.01 -13.32 -20.32
C LYS A 180 -10.44 -14.57 -21.08
N ASN A 181 -10.82 -15.60 -20.33
CA ASN A 181 -11.75 -16.65 -20.72
C ASN A 181 -12.32 -17.28 -19.44
N ALA A 182 -13.44 -16.76 -18.94
CA ALA A 182 -14.02 -17.17 -17.66
C ALA A 182 -12.93 -17.34 -16.57
N CYS A 183 -13.04 -18.39 -15.76
CA CYS A 183 -12.09 -18.72 -14.69
C CYS A 183 -10.69 -19.16 -15.19
N TYR A 184 -10.44 -19.26 -16.50
CA TYR A 184 -9.13 -19.63 -17.07
C TYR A 184 -8.18 -18.43 -17.23
N GLY A 185 -8.69 -17.19 -17.18
CA GLY A 185 -7.90 -15.97 -17.45
C GLY A 185 -6.60 -15.86 -16.64
N GLY A 186 -6.62 -16.25 -15.36
CA GLY A 186 -5.43 -16.25 -14.50
C GLY A 186 -4.34 -17.22 -14.96
N THR A 187 -4.72 -18.37 -15.52
CA THR A 187 -3.77 -19.35 -16.08
C THR A 187 -3.21 -18.90 -17.42
N ALA A 188 -4.01 -18.23 -18.25
CA ALA A 188 -3.49 -17.58 -19.45
C ALA A 188 -2.45 -16.50 -19.10
N ALA A 189 -2.75 -15.64 -18.13
CA ALA A 189 -1.82 -14.64 -17.61
C ALA A 189 -0.53 -15.27 -17.05
N LEU A 190 -0.64 -16.36 -16.28
CA LEU A 190 0.52 -17.09 -15.76
C LEU A 190 1.40 -17.65 -16.89
N PHE A 191 0.81 -18.32 -17.88
CA PHE A 191 1.56 -18.88 -18.99
C PHE A 191 2.22 -17.78 -19.83
N ASN A 192 1.56 -16.65 -20.03
CA ASN A 192 2.15 -15.51 -20.72
C ASN A 192 3.38 -14.96 -19.97
N ALA A 193 3.30 -14.83 -18.64
CA ALA A 193 4.41 -14.37 -17.82
C ALA A 193 5.61 -15.34 -17.84
N ILE A 194 5.37 -16.65 -17.70
CA ILE A 194 6.43 -17.68 -17.79
C ILE A 194 7.07 -17.65 -19.17
N ASN A 195 6.26 -17.64 -20.23
CA ASN A 195 6.76 -17.61 -21.61
C ASN A 195 7.57 -16.34 -21.88
N TRP A 196 7.16 -15.18 -21.34
CA TRP A 196 7.91 -13.92 -21.47
C TRP A 196 9.27 -14.03 -20.79
N ILE A 197 9.35 -14.51 -19.54
CA ILE A 197 10.62 -14.74 -18.83
C ILE A 197 11.54 -15.68 -19.62
N GLU A 198 10.97 -16.72 -20.22
CA GLU A 198 11.74 -17.69 -21.00
C GLU A 198 12.03 -17.27 -22.46
N SER A 199 11.58 -16.08 -22.87
CA SER A 199 11.75 -15.57 -24.23
C SER A 199 13.01 -14.73 -24.41
N SER A 200 13.35 -14.44 -25.67
CA SER A 200 14.40 -13.49 -26.03
C SER A 200 14.06 -12.03 -25.66
N SER A 201 12.81 -11.73 -25.33
CA SER A 201 12.37 -10.40 -24.91
C SER A 201 12.49 -10.18 -23.40
N TRP A 202 12.90 -11.19 -22.64
CA TRP A 202 13.12 -11.04 -21.21
C TRP A 202 14.28 -10.08 -20.94
N ASP A 203 14.04 -9.10 -20.08
CA ASP A 203 14.97 -8.02 -19.74
C ASP A 203 15.66 -8.24 -18.39
N GLY A 204 15.51 -9.42 -17.79
CA GLY A 204 16.05 -9.77 -16.47
C GLY A 204 15.14 -9.42 -15.29
N ARG A 205 14.04 -8.68 -15.51
CA ARG A 205 13.09 -8.27 -14.45
C ARG A 205 12.05 -9.36 -14.17
N ASN A 206 11.41 -9.29 -13.01
CA ASN A 206 10.35 -10.21 -12.62
C ASN A 206 9.01 -9.84 -13.27
N ALA A 207 8.10 -10.79 -13.33
CA ALA A 207 6.71 -10.58 -13.74
C ALA A 207 5.76 -10.67 -12.54
N ILE A 208 4.66 -9.92 -12.55
CA ILE A 208 3.56 -10.10 -11.60
C ILE A 208 2.35 -10.64 -12.35
N VAL A 209 1.79 -11.74 -11.86
CA VAL A 209 0.52 -12.28 -12.36
C VAL A 209 -0.55 -11.97 -11.33
N VAL A 210 -1.60 -11.27 -11.74
CA VAL A 210 -2.76 -10.99 -10.90
C VAL A 210 -3.94 -11.80 -11.42
N CYS A 211 -4.67 -12.48 -10.54
CA CYS A 211 -5.95 -13.06 -10.88
C CYS A 211 -6.96 -12.70 -9.80
N GLY A 212 -8.19 -12.39 -10.18
CA GLY A 212 -9.17 -11.94 -9.22
C GLY A 212 -10.52 -11.72 -9.84
N ASP A 213 -11.56 -11.92 -9.04
CA ASP A 213 -12.93 -11.85 -9.50
C ASP A 213 -13.91 -11.68 -8.34
N ILE A 214 -15.11 -11.22 -8.72
CA ILE A 214 -16.31 -11.19 -7.89
C ILE A 214 -17.33 -12.10 -8.58
N ALA A 215 -17.58 -13.27 -7.99
CA ALA A 215 -18.48 -14.29 -8.50
C ALA A 215 -19.86 -14.16 -7.86
N VAL A 216 -20.75 -13.45 -8.54
CA VAL A 216 -22.14 -13.22 -8.10
C VAL A 216 -23.14 -13.82 -9.08
N TYR A 217 -24.25 -14.31 -8.54
CA TYR A 217 -25.32 -14.96 -9.29
C TYR A 217 -26.67 -14.39 -8.85
N ALA A 218 -27.64 -14.42 -9.77
CA ALA A 218 -29.03 -14.08 -9.49
C ALA A 218 -29.62 -15.01 -8.41
N GLU A 219 -30.79 -14.63 -7.89
CA GLU A 219 -31.53 -15.50 -6.97
C GLU A 219 -31.78 -16.90 -7.53
N GLY A 220 -31.52 -17.91 -6.70
CA GLY A 220 -31.73 -19.31 -7.05
C GLY A 220 -30.55 -20.20 -6.73
N ALA A 221 -30.54 -21.40 -7.32
CA ALA A 221 -29.67 -22.49 -6.93
C ALA A 221 -28.16 -22.25 -7.16
N ALA A 222 -27.78 -21.24 -7.95
CA ALA A 222 -26.39 -20.89 -8.23
C ALA A 222 -25.80 -19.87 -7.24
N ARG A 223 -26.63 -19.09 -6.53
CA ARG A 223 -26.21 -18.07 -5.55
C ARG A 223 -25.21 -18.62 -4.49
N PRO A 224 -25.40 -19.82 -3.92
CA PRO A 224 -24.47 -20.40 -2.93
C PRO A 224 -23.15 -20.95 -3.51
N ALA A 225 -22.94 -20.83 -4.84
CA ALA A 225 -21.68 -21.16 -5.51
C ALA A 225 -20.87 -19.91 -5.89
N GLY A 226 -21.25 -18.75 -5.34
CA GLY A 226 -20.51 -17.50 -5.47
C GLY A 226 -19.24 -17.46 -4.62
N GLY A 227 -18.64 -16.28 -4.57
CA GLY A 227 -17.42 -16.02 -3.82
C GLY A 227 -16.70 -14.78 -4.35
N ALA A 228 -15.62 -14.39 -3.70
CA ALA A 228 -14.84 -13.24 -4.12
C ALA A 228 -13.42 -13.29 -3.55
N GLY A 229 -12.45 -12.92 -4.38
CA GLY A 229 -11.07 -12.76 -3.97
C GLY A 229 -10.12 -12.57 -5.15
N ALA A 230 -8.85 -12.33 -4.82
CA ALA A 230 -7.77 -12.14 -5.78
C ALA A 230 -6.45 -12.72 -5.25
N CYS A 231 -5.56 -13.12 -6.14
CA CYS A 231 -4.19 -13.54 -5.85
C CYS A 231 -3.22 -12.73 -6.72
N ALA A 232 -2.06 -12.38 -6.17
CA ALA A 232 -0.90 -11.96 -6.96
C ALA A 232 0.27 -12.90 -6.71
N MET A 233 1.00 -13.20 -7.77
CA MET A 233 2.20 -14.03 -7.74
C MET A 233 3.35 -13.28 -8.42
N LEU A 234 4.47 -13.15 -7.72
CA LEU A 234 5.73 -12.72 -8.33
C LEU A 234 6.35 -13.93 -9.03
N ILE A 235 6.54 -13.83 -10.34
CA ILE A 235 7.13 -14.87 -11.18
C ILE A 235 8.54 -14.47 -11.58
N GLY A 236 9.50 -15.37 -11.40
CA GLY A 236 10.90 -15.15 -11.76
C GLY A 236 11.72 -16.45 -11.75
N PRO A 237 12.99 -16.40 -12.17
CA PRO A 237 13.90 -17.53 -12.14
C PRO A 237 14.29 -17.93 -10.71
N ASN A 238 14.82 -19.15 -10.55
CA ASN A 238 15.29 -19.70 -9.27
C ASN A 238 14.23 -19.68 -8.15
N ALA A 239 12.97 -19.87 -8.53
CA ALA A 239 11.85 -19.82 -7.60
C ALA A 239 11.83 -21.02 -6.65
N PRO A 240 11.36 -20.85 -5.40
CA PRO A 240 11.12 -21.97 -4.50
C PRO A 240 9.98 -22.87 -4.98
N VAL A 241 9.01 -22.33 -5.73
CA VAL A 241 7.89 -23.08 -6.31
C VAL A 241 7.95 -22.98 -7.84
N VAL A 242 8.48 -24.00 -8.49
CA VAL A 242 8.82 -24.01 -9.92
C VAL A 242 7.72 -24.64 -10.76
N PHE A 243 7.29 -23.99 -11.85
CA PHE A 243 6.38 -24.63 -12.81
C PHE A 243 7.14 -25.52 -13.77
N GLU A 244 6.63 -26.73 -14.01
CA GLU A 244 7.23 -27.64 -14.97
C GLU A 244 6.69 -27.37 -16.37
N PRO A 245 7.52 -27.42 -17.43
CA PRO A 245 7.20 -26.84 -18.74
C PRO A 245 6.18 -27.65 -19.56
N ILE A 246 5.71 -28.79 -19.05
CA ILE A 246 4.76 -29.65 -19.77
C ILE A 246 3.35 -29.33 -19.30
N HIS A 247 2.48 -29.01 -20.26
CA HIS A 247 1.08 -28.69 -20.03
C HIS A 247 0.21 -29.37 -21.08
N GLY A 248 -0.88 -30.01 -20.66
CA GLY A 248 -1.92 -30.55 -21.53
C GLY A 248 -3.12 -29.62 -21.51
N SER A 249 -3.57 -29.15 -22.67
CA SER A 249 -4.66 -28.17 -22.77
C SER A 249 -5.80 -28.71 -23.61
N TYR A 250 -7.02 -28.32 -23.26
CA TYR A 250 -8.22 -28.59 -24.04
C TYR A 250 -9.07 -27.32 -24.11
N MET A 251 -9.46 -26.95 -25.33
CA MET A 251 -10.34 -25.82 -25.60
C MET A 251 -11.42 -26.26 -26.58
N ALA A 252 -12.65 -25.85 -26.34
CA ALA A 252 -13.80 -26.17 -27.18
C ALA A 252 -14.79 -25.01 -27.19
N ASN A 253 -15.70 -24.98 -28.15
CA ASN A 253 -16.79 -24.00 -28.18
C ASN A 253 -18.03 -24.59 -27.48
N THR A 254 -18.40 -24.05 -26.32
CA THR A 254 -19.51 -24.48 -25.48
C THR A 254 -20.28 -23.29 -24.91
N TYR A 255 -21.58 -23.46 -24.66
CA TYR A 255 -22.44 -22.47 -24.00
C TYR A 255 -22.88 -22.98 -22.62
N ASP A 256 -21.91 -23.46 -21.83
CA ASP A 256 -22.16 -24.04 -20.52
C ASP A 256 -22.31 -22.98 -19.41
N PHE A 257 -21.51 -21.92 -19.48
CA PHE A 257 -21.62 -20.70 -18.67
C PHE A 257 -21.03 -19.54 -19.48
N TYR A 258 -21.76 -18.43 -19.56
CA TYR A 258 -21.33 -17.25 -20.33
C TYR A 258 -22.08 -15.99 -19.86
N LYS A 259 -21.53 -14.80 -20.17
CA LYS A 259 -22.09 -13.49 -19.78
C LYS A 259 -22.46 -12.65 -21.01
N PRO A 260 -23.60 -12.93 -21.67
CA PRO A 260 -23.99 -12.23 -22.90
C PRO A 260 -24.62 -10.85 -22.62
N GLN A 261 -25.21 -10.67 -21.43
CA GLN A 261 -25.90 -9.45 -21.03
C GLN A 261 -24.91 -8.46 -20.39
N LEU A 262 -24.35 -7.54 -21.18
CA LEU A 262 -23.30 -6.62 -20.72
C LEU A 262 -23.74 -5.61 -19.65
N SER A 263 -25.05 -5.45 -19.44
CA SER A 263 -25.62 -4.60 -18.39
C SER A 263 -25.86 -5.34 -17.07
N SER A 264 -25.63 -6.66 -17.02
CA SER A 264 -25.83 -7.49 -15.85
C SER A 264 -24.51 -8.15 -15.45
N GLU A 265 -24.26 -8.25 -14.15
CA GLU A 265 -23.12 -9.01 -13.64
C GLU A 265 -23.38 -10.52 -13.67
N TYR A 266 -24.66 -10.91 -13.69
CA TYR A 266 -25.09 -12.30 -13.60
C TYR A 266 -24.84 -13.05 -14.92
N PRO A 267 -24.29 -14.28 -14.84
CA PRO A 267 -24.09 -15.13 -16.00
C PRO A 267 -25.36 -15.88 -16.40
N GLU A 268 -25.43 -16.27 -17.67
CA GLU A 268 -26.26 -17.38 -18.13
C GLU A 268 -25.53 -18.69 -17.82
N VAL A 269 -26.23 -19.65 -17.20
CA VAL A 269 -25.62 -20.90 -16.73
C VAL A 269 -26.54 -22.09 -17.03
N ASP A 270 -26.02 -23.05 -17.80
CA ASP A 270 -26.59 -24.39 -17.89
C ASP A 270 -25.80 -25.31 -16.94
N GLY A 271 -26.30 -25.43 -15.70
CA GLY A 271 -25.62 -26.18 -14.63
C GLY A 271 -25.25 -27.61 -15.02
N PRO A 272 -26.21 -28.44 -15.51
CA PRO A 272 -25.91 -29.79 -15.99
C PRO A 272 -24.83 -29.83 -17.08
N VAL A 273 -24.90 -28.93 -18.08
CA VAL A 273 -23.90 -28.89 -19.16
C VAL A 273 -22.54 -28.42 -18.65
N SER A 274 -22.48 -27.47 -17.71
CA SER A 274 -21.24 -26.99 -17.10
C SER A 274 -20.49 -28.09 -16.34
N VAL A 275 -21.20 -28.93 -15.59
CA VAL A 275 -20.58 -30.09 -14.92
C VAL A 275 -20.00 -31.07 -15.93
N VAL A 276 -20.75 -31.41 -17.00
CA VAL A 276 -20.27 -32.32 -18.05
C VAL A 276 -19.07 -31.74 -18.78
N THR A 277 -19.10 -30.45 -19.09
CA THR A 277 -18.02 -29.73 -19.79
C THR A 277 -16.75 -29.71 -18.95
N TYR A 278 -16.84 -29.44 -17.64
CA TYR A 278 -15.69 -29.51 -16.73
C TYR A 278 -15.04 -30.89 -16.72
N VAL A 279 -15.85 -31.95 -16.58
CA VAL A 279 -15.35 -33.33 -16.50
C VAL A 279 -14.71 -33.76 -17.82
N ALA A 280 -15.33 -33.45 -18.95
CA ALA A 280 -14.78 -33.75 -20.27
C ALA A 280 -13.48 -32.99 -20.55
N ALA A 281 -13.42 -31.71 -20.15
CA ALA A 281 -12.22 -30.88 -20.26
C ALA A 281 -11.07 -31.42 -19.41
N LEU A 282 -11.36 -31.87 -18.18
CA LEU A 282 -10.38 -32.53 -17.31
C LEU A 282 -9.81 -33.79 -17.95
N ASP A 283 -10.67 -34.68 -18.46
CA ASP A 283 -10.24 -35.92 -19.13
C ASP A 283 -9.32 -35.64 -20.32
N ALA A 284 -9.73 -34.69 -21.18
CA ALA A 284 -8.99 -34.33 -22.38
C ALA A 284 -7.64 -33.64 -22.06
N ALA A 285 -7.65 -32.65 -21.16
CA ALA A 285 -6.44 -31.95 -20.74
C ALA A 285 -5.46 -32.90 -20.03
N TYR A 286 -5.95 -33.78 -19.16
CA TYR A 286 -5.12 -34.76 -18.46
C TYR A 286 -4.54 -35.81 -19.42
N THR A 287 -5.32 -36.27 -20.39
CA THR A 287 -4.83 -37.18 -21.45
C THR A 287 -3.74 -36.52 -22.29
N ALA A 288 -3.96 -35.30 -22.76
CA ALA A 288 -2.96 -34.53 -23.49
C ALA A 288 -1.67 -34.32 -22.67
N PHE A 289 -1.80 -34.05 -21.36
CA PHE A 289 -0.67 -33.91 -20.45
C PHE A 289 0.12 -35.23 -20.35
N ARG A 290 -0.56 -36.36 -20.07
CA ARG A 290 0.07 -37.70 -19.97
C ARG A 290 0.83 -38.08 -21.25
N GLU A 291 0.25 -37.80 -22.41
CA GLU A 291 0.92 -38.04 -23.70
C GLU A 291 2.19 -37.21 -23.88
N LYS A 292 2.14 -35.91 -23.52
CA LYS A 292 3.32 -35.03 -23.60
C LYS A 292 4.40 -35.44 -22.61
N VAL A 293 4.05 -35.83 -21.38
CA VAL A 293 4.99 -36.39 -20.39
C VAL A 293 5.63 -37.66 -20.92
N ALA A 294 4.86 -38.60 -21.47
CA ALA A 294 5.38 -39.84 -22.04
C ALA A 294 6.33 -39.57 -23.23
N LYS A 295 5.99 -38.60 -24.10
CA LYS A 295 6.87 -38.17 -25.20
C LYS A 295 8.16 -37.53 -24.69
N ALA A 296 8.10 -36.70 -23.65
CA ALA A 296 9.28 -36.06 -23.06
C ALA A 296 10.22 -37.09 -22.39
N ALA A 297 9.67 -38.05 -21.65
CA ALA A 297 10.44 -39.13 -21.04
C ALA A 297 11.24 -39.94 -22.08
N LYS A 298 10.66 -40.21 -23.25
CA LYS A 298 11.35 -40.88 -24.37
C LYS A 298 12.49 -40.07 -24.98
N ARG A 299 12.47 -38.74 -24.89
CA ARG A 299 13.53 -37.86 -25.39
C ARG A 299 14.68 -37.68 -24.39
N GLY A 300 14.41 -37.80 -23.09
CA GLY A 300 15.38 -37.59 -22.01
C GLY A 300 16.21 -38.81 -21.60
N VAL A 301 15.88 -40.02 -22.08
CA VAL A 301 16.59 -41.26 -21.73
C VAL A 301 17.20 -41.89 -22.97
N ALA A 302 18.54 -41.88 -23.06
CA ALA A 302 19.27 -42.83 -23.88
C ALA A 302 19.07 -44.24 -23.30
N GLY A 303 18.03 -44.94 -23.75
CA GLY A 303 18.03 -46.41 -23.71
C GLY A 303 17.05 -47.17 -22.80
N LYS A 304 15.99 -46.59 -22.20
CA LYS A 304 14.86 -47.38 -21.69
C LYS A 304 13.51 -46.64 -21.81
N PRO A 305 12.45 -47.26 -22.36
CA PRO A 305 11.09 -46.73 -22.25
C PRO A 305 10.70 -46.69 -20.77
N ALA A 306 10.14 -45.57 -20.30
CA ALA A 306 9.43 -45.57 -19.03
C ALA A 306 8.09 -46.29 -19.25
N ASP A 307 7.96 -47.53 -18.76
CA ASP A 307 6.74 -48.34 -18.82
C ASP A 307 5.60 -47.80 -17.93
N THR A 308 5.79 -46.64 -17.28
CA THR A 308 4.83 -46.07 -16.32
C THR A 308 4.09 -44.87 -16.91
N VAL A 309 2.79 -45.01 -17.11
CA VAL A 309 1.87 -43.91 -17.46
C VAL A 309 1.75 -42.95 -16.27
N PHE A 310 1.83 -41.63 -16.53
CA PHE A 310 1.65 -40.62 -15.49
C PHE A 310 0.28 -40.76 -14.82
N SER A 311 0.26 -40.64 -13.50
CA SER A 311 -0.85 -40.92 -12.60
C SER A 311 -0.78 -40.00 -11.36
N LEU A 312 -1.85 -39.94 -10.56
CA LEU A 312 -1.89 -39.27 -9.25
C LEU A 312 -0.82 -39.77 -8.26
N GLU A 313 -0.22 -40.95 -8.48
CA GLU A 313 0.92 -41.43 -7.69
C GLU A 313 2.24 -40.71 -8.03
N ASN A 314 2.30 -39.99 -9.16
CA ASN A 314 3.49 -39.23 -9.56
C ASN A 314 3.52 -37.81 -8.99
N VAL A 315 2.52 -37.44 -8.19
CA VAL A 315 2.42 -36.14 -7.50
C VAL A 315 2.11 -36.36 -6.04
N ASP A 316 2.60 -35.48 -5.18
CA ASP A 316 2.30 -35.46 -3.77
C ASP A 316 0.98 -34.72 -3.49
N TYR A 317 0.66 -33.71 -4.31
CA TYR A 317 -0.56 -32.91 -4.20
C TYR A 317 -1.28 -32.76 -5.54
N ALA A 318 -2.59 -32.51 -5.50
CA ALA A 318 -3.41 -32.23 -6.67
C ALA A 318 -4.40 -31.11 -6.34
N ILE A 319 -4.28 -29.98 -7.03
CA ILE A 319 -5.15 -28.82 -6.86
C ILE A 319 -5.95 -28.53 -8.14
N PHE A 320 -7.16 -28.03 -7.96
CA PHE A 320 -8.15 -27.87 -9.01
C PHE A 320 -8.77 -26.49 -8.94
N HIS A 321 -9.18 -25.94 -10.09
CA HIS A 321 -10.20 -24.91 -10.07
C HIS A 321 -11.45 -25.46 -9.35
N SER A 322 -11.81 -24.81 -8.25
CA SER A 322 -12.84 -25.25 -7.31
C SER A 322 -13.97 -24.22 -7.30
N PRO A 323 -14.98 -24.33 -8.20
CA PRO A 323 -16.16 -23.47 -8.12
C PRO A 323 -16.99 -23.76 -6.87
N TYR A 324 -16.87 -24.97 -6.32
CA TYR A 324 -17.35 -25.36 -5.01
C TYR A 324 -16.63 -26.63 -4.55
N GLY A 325 -16.55 -26.88 -3.24
CA GLY A 325 -15.73 -27.96 -2.68
C GLY A 325 -16.02 -29.36 -3.26
N LYS A 326 -17.27 -29.67 -3.56
CA LYS A 326 -17.68 -30.94 -4.17
C LYS A 326 -17.09 -31.13 -5.57
N GLN A 327 -16.86 -30.05 -6.33
CA GLN A 327 -16.29 -30.14 -7.66
C GLN A 327 -14.84 -30.62 -7.61
N ALA A 328 -14.04 -30.15 -6.64
CA ALA A 328 -12.68 -30.65 -6.42
C ALA A 328 -12.67 -32.15 -6.05
N VAL A 329 -13.60 -32.59 -5.20
CA VAL A 329 -13.77 -34.03 -4.87
C VAL A 329 -14.04 -34.85 -6.12
N LYS A 330 -14.94 -34.37 -6.99
CA LYS A 330 -15.28 -35.03 -8.26
C LYS A 330 -14.12 -35.00 -9.26
N GLY A 331 -13.38 -33.90 -9.34
CA GLY A 331 -12.20 -33.76 -10.20
C GLY A 331 -11.10 -34.75 -9.81
N HIS A 332 -10.81 -34.87 -8.52
CA HIS A 332 -9.84 -35.84 -8.01
C HIS A 332 -10.27 -37.29 -8.28
N ALA A 333 -11.54 -37.61 -7.99
CA ALA A 333 -12.12 -38.91 -8.31
C ALA A 333 -12.06 -39.21 -9.82
N ARG A 334 -12.29 -38.21 -10.68
CA ARG A 334 -12.24 -38.37 -12.13
C ARG A 334 -10.80 -38.59 -12.63
N MET A 335 -9.81 -37.90 -12.08
CA MET A 335 -8.40 -38.21 -12.39
C MET A 335 -8.04 -39.64 -11.98
N MET A 336 -8.52 -40.12 -10.82
CA MET A 336 -8.33 -41.51 -10.41
C MET A 336 -9.05 -42.51 -11.33
N PHE A 337 -10.23 -42.17 -11.86
CA PHE A 337 -10.89 -42.98 -12.88
C PHE A 337 -10.05 -43.04 -14.17
N ASN A 338 -9.48 -41.92 -14.63
CA ASN A 338 -8.58 -41.91 -15.78
C ASN A 338 -7.31 -42.74 -15.56
N ASP A 339 -6.80 -42.76 -14.34
CA ASP A 339 -5.68 -43.61 -13.94
C ASP A 339 -6.07 -45.10 -13.97
N PHE A 340 -7.30 -45.43 -13.55
CA PHE A 340 -7.85 -46.79 -13.64
C PHE A 340 -8.04 -47.22 -15.10
N LEU A 341 -8.57 -46.37 -15.96
CA LEU A 341 -8.69 -46.66 -17.39
C LEU A 341 -7.31 -46.93 -18.04
N ALA A 342 -6.27 -46.22 -17.60
CA ALA A 342 -4.92 -46.37 -18.14
C ALA A 342 -4.17 -47.61 -17.62
N ASN A 343 -4.43 -48.03 -16.38
CA ASN A 343 -3.83 -49.22 -15.78
C ASN A 343 -4.78 -49.88 -14.78
N PRO A 344 -5.80 -50.62 -15.27
CA PRO A 344 -6.85 -51.19 -14.42
C PRO A 344 -6.33 -52.30 -13.50
N THR A 345 -5.20 -52.91 -13.87
CA THR A 345 -4.56 -54.00 -13.11
C THR A 345 -3.66 -53.52 -11.96
N ALA A 346 -3.49 -52.21 -11.77
CA ALA A 346 -2.67 -51.70 -10.69
C ALA A 346 -3.23 -52.12 -9.31
N ALA A 347 -2.36 -52.50 -8.38
CA ALA A 347 -2.75 -53.04 -7.07
C ALA A 347 -3.75 -52.16 -6.29
N ARG A 348 -3.65 -50.84 -6.41
CA ARG A 348 -4.57 -49.87 -5.79
C ARG A 348 -6.01 -49.97 -6.28
N PHE A 349 -6.25 -50.59 -7.44
CA PHE A 349 -7.57 -50.77 -8.03
C PHE A 349 -8.14 -52.18 -7.83
N ALA A 350 -7.45 -53.05 -7.08
CA ALA A 350 -7.88 -54.43 -6.85
C ALA A 350 -9.27 -54.55 -6.20
N ASN A 351 -9.68 -53.52 -5.43
CA ASN A 351 -10.97 -53.49 -4.72
C ASN A 351 -12.04 -52.66 -5.44
N ILE A 352 -11.84 -52.26 -6.70
CA ILE A 352 -12.87 -51.56 -7.47
C ILE A 352 -13.99 -52.55 -7.82
N PRO A 353 -15.25 -52.27 -7.44
CA PRO A 353 -16.37 -53.15 -7.73
C PRO A 353 -16.70 -53.14 -9.23
N GLU A 354 -17.04 -54.32 -9.77
CA GLU A 354 -17.47 -54.50 -11.17
C GLU A 354 -16.58 -53.79 -12.21
N PRO A 355 -15.25 -54.03 -12.21
CA PRO A 355 -14.30 -53.27 -13.03
C PRO A 355 -14.57 -53.40 -14.54
N GLU A 356 -15.04 -54.56 -15.00
CA GLU A 356 -15.40 -54.80 -16.41
C GLU A 356 -16.57 -53.91 -16.87
N SER A 357 -17.57 -53.71 -16.00
CA SER A 357 -18.71 -52.81 -16.25
C SER A 357 -18.26 -51.36 -16.34
N LEU A 358 -17.27 -50.96 -15.55
CA LEU A 358 -16.70 -49.60 -15.59
C LEU A 358 -15.81 -49.37 -16.82
N LEU A 359 -15.01 -50.38 -17.22
CA LEU A 359 -14.11 -50.33 -18.38
C LEU A 359 -14.85 -50.36 -19.72
N SER A 360 -16.01 -51.02 -19.78
CA SER A 360 -16.82 -51.09 -21.01
C SER A 360 -17.63 -49.82 -21.29
N LYS A 361 -17.68 -48.86 -20.35
CA LYS A 361 -18.38 -47.59 -20.56
C LYS A 361 -17.70 -46.76 -21.64
N THR A 362 -18.50 -46.23 -22.57
CA THR A 362 -18.01 -45.22 -23.51
C THR A 362 -17.67 -43.94 -22.74
N HIS A 363 -16.76 -43.14 -23.29
CA HIS A 363 -16.39 -41.85 -22.71
C HIS A 363 -17.63 -40.99 -22.43
N ALA A 364 -18.50 -40.81 -23.44
CA ALA A 364 -19.73 -40.02 -23.31
C ALA A 364 -20.66 -40.52 -22.19
N ALA A 365 -20.87 -41.84 -22.10
CA ALA A 365 -21.70 -42.42 -21.03
C ALA A 365 -21.08 -42.20 -19.65
N SER A 366 -19.76 -42.26 -19.53
CA SER A 366 -19.06 -42.11 -18.25
C SER A 366 -19.10 -40.68 -17.67
N LEU A 367 -19.42 -39.65 -18.46
CA LEU A 367 -19.40 -38.25 -18.01
C LEU A 367 -20.55 -37.92 -17.04
N THR A 368 -21.69 -38.59 -17.19
CA THR A 368 -22.90 -38.36 -16.38
C THR A 368 -23.26 -39.56 -15.50
N ASP A 369 -22.50 -40.65 -15.58
CA ASP A 369 -22.77 -41.90 -14.86
C ASP A 369 -22.54 -41.75 -13.35
N LYS A 370 -23.62 -41.88 -12.58
CA LYS A 370 -23.59 -41.77 -11.11
C LYS A 370 -22.87 -42.93 -10.42
N ASN A 371 -22.80 -44.11 -11.04
CA ASN A 371 -22.07 -45.24 -10.49
C ASN A 371 -20.56 -44.99 -10.58
N VAL A 372 -20.07 -44.49 -11.73
CA VAL A 372 -18.66 -44.08 -11.89
C VAL A 372 -18.30 -43.01 -10.85
N GLU A 373 -19.13 -41.97 -10.71
CA GLU A 373 -18.93 -40.92 -9.70
C GLU A 373 -18.84 -41.52 -8.29
N LYS A 374 -19.82 -42.35 -7.89
CA LYS A 374 -19.89 -42.92 -6.54
C LYS A 374 -18.71 -43.84 -6.24
N VAL A 375 -18.35 -44.74 -7.16
CA VAL A 375 -17.25 -45.70 -7.00
C VAL A 375 -15.93 -44.97 -6.81
N PHE A 376 -15.61 -43.99 -7.66
CA PHE A 376 -14.33 -43.30 -7.60
C PHE A 376 -14.25 -42.23 -6.54
N VAL A 377 -15.37 -41.61 -6.13
CA VAL A 377 -15.39 -40.77 -4.92
C VAL A 377 -15.08 -41.61 -3.67
N ALA A 378 -15.63 -42.82 -3.57
CA ALA A 378 -15.33 -43.71 -2.46
C ALA A 378 -13.87 -44.20 -2.50
N ALA A 379 -13.39 -44.67 -3.67
CA ALA A 379 -12.03 -45.18 -3.83
C ALA A 379 -10.96 -44.12 -3.62
N SER A 380 -11.24 -42.86 -4.03
CA SER A 380 -10.28 -41.77 -3.93
C SER A 380 -10.28 -41.04 -2.60
N LYS A 381 -11.19 -41.36 -1.66
CA LYS A 381 -11.39 -40.62 -0.41
C LYS A 381 -10.10 -40.39 0.40
N ALA A 382 -9.29 -41.44 0.61
CA ALA A 382 -8.04 -41.33 1.35
C ALA A 382 -6.97 -40.52 0.60
N SER A 383 -6.92 -40.67 -0.72
CA SER A 383 -6.03 -39.92 -1.60
C SER A 383 -6.42 -38.43 -1.64
N PHE A 384 -7.71 -38.11 -1.70
CA PHE A 384 -8.20 -36.73 -1.67
C PHE A 384 -7.81 -36.03 -0.36
N ALA A 385 -8.00 -36.71 0.78
CA ALA A 385 -7.67 -36.15 2.10
C ALA A 385 -6.19 -35.78 2.25
N THR A 386 -5.29 -36.48 1.54
CA THR A 386 -3.84 -36.27 1.65
C THR A 386 -3.27 -35.40 0.53
N LYS A 387 -3.81 -35.51 -0.70
CA LYS A 387 -3.29 -34.83 -1.89
C LYS A 387 -4.02 -33.52 -2.21
N THR A 388 -5.30 -33.39 -1.87
CA THR A 388 -6.15 -32.29 -2.36
C THR A 388 -6.70 -31.43 -1.23
N ASP A 389 -7.15 -32.02 -0.13
CA ASP A 389 -7.73 -31.29 1.02
C ASP A 389 -6.81 -30.20 1.62
N PRO A 390 -5.46 -30.37 1.68
CA PRO A 390 -4.58 -29.27 2.10
C PRO A 390 -4.69 -28.01 1.23
N GLY A 391 -5.07 -28.16 -0.05
CA GLY A 391 -5.31 -27.05 -0.96
C GLY A 391 -6.70 -26.40 -0.85
N MET A 392 -7.53 -26.75 0.14
CA MET A 392 -8.96 -26.36 0.13
C MET A 392 -9.35 -25.22 1.07
N ALA A 393 -8.42 -24.65 1.86
CA ALA A 393 -8.73 -23.64 2.88
C ALA A 393 -9.47 -22.41 2.30
N CYS A 394 -8.96 -21.81 1.22
CA CYS A 394 -9.64 -20.71 0.53
C CYS A 394 -11.00 -21.14 -0.04
N SER A 395 -11.09 -22.29 -0.71
CA SER A 395 -12.35 -22.75 -1.31
C SER A 395 -13.45 -22.93 -0.25
N LYS A 396 -13.12 -23.50 0.92
CA LYS A 396 -14.07 -23.72 2.03
C LYS A 396 -14.54 -22.40 2.65
N ARG A 397 -13.66 -21.40 2.74
CA ARG A 397 -13.93 -20.15 3.47
C ARG A 397 -14.45 -19.00 2.58
N LEU A 398 -14.02 -18.96 1.32
CA LEU A 398 -14.25 -17.82 0.42
C LEU A 398 -15.26 -18.13 -0.68
N GLY A 399 -15.53 -19.40 -0.95
CA GLY A 399 -16.32 -19.81 -2.11
C GLY A 399 -15.54 -19.72 -3.42
N ASN A 400 -16.25 -19.50 -4.52
CA ASN A 400 -15.69 -19.41 -5.85
C ASN A 400 -15.05 -18.04 -6.12
N MET A 401 -13.73 -18.01 -6.31
CA MET A 401 -13.01 -16.78 -6.70
C MET A 401 -12.70 -16.73 -8.21
N TYR A 402 -13.45 -17.47 -9.03
CA TYR A 402 -13.24 -17.64 -10.48
C TYR A 402 -11.76 -17.83 -10.85
N THR A 403 -11.13 -16.86 -11.52
CA THR A 403 -9.74 -16.97 -11.99
C THR A 403 -8.73 -17.15 -10.87
N ALA A 404 -9.03 -16.63 -9.68
CA ALA A 404 -8.21 -16.81 -8.48
C ALA A 404 -8.48 -18.13 -7.75
N SER A 405 -9.50 -18.93 -8.11
CA SER A 405 -9.88 -20.13 -7.36
C SER A 405 -8.76 -21.20 -7.32
N LEU A 406 -8.14 -21.52 -8.46
CA LEU A 406 -7.00 -22.46 -8.50
C LEU A 406 -5.80 -21.93 -7.70
N TYR A 407 -5.53 -20.64 -7.79
CA TYR A 407 -4.39 -20.02 -7.11
C TYR A 407 -4.65 -19.81 -5.62
N GLY A 408 -5.91 -19.64 -5.21
CA GLY A 408 -6.33 -19.76 -3.82
C GLY A 408 -6.09 -21.16 -3.27
N CYS A 409 -6.26 -22.21 -4.09
CA CYS A 409 -5.89 -23.56 -3.71
C CYS A 409 -4.37 -23.75 -3.59
N LEU A 410 -3.57 -23.14 -4.47
CA LEU A 410 -2.11 -23.10 -4.33
C LEU A 410 -1.68 -22.38 -3.05
N ALA A 411 -2.24 -21.20 -2.79
CA ALA A 411 -1.99 -20.43 -1.58
C ALA A 411 -2.36 -21.23 -0.32
N SER A 412 -3.50 -21.93 -0.35
CA SER A 412 -3.93 -22.82 0.74
C SER A 412 -2.93 -23.96 0.97
N LEU A 413 -2.41 -24.58 -0.08
CA LEU A 413 -1.40 -25.63 0.04
C LEU A 413 -0.11 -25.09 0.68
N LEU A 414 0.37 -23.93 0.23
CA LEU A 414 1.58 -23.28 0.77
C LEU A 414 1.37 -22.78 2.21
N ALA A 415 0.14 -22.46 2.59
CA ALA A 415 -0.18 -21.95 3.92
C ALA A 415 -0.38 -23.07 4.95
N THR A 416 -0.96 -24.20 4.55
CA THR A 416 -1.39 -25.27 5.48
C THR A 416 -0.37 -26.38 5.68
N VAL A 417 0.53 -26.60 4.72
CA VAL A 417 1.57 -27.63 4.82
C VAL A 417 2.88 -26.99 5.25
N GLU A 418 3.53 -27.57 6.25
CA GLU A 418 4.83 -27.12 6.73
C GLU A 418 5.88 -27.04 5.59
N PRO A 419 6.63 -25.93 5.44
CA PRO A 419 7.60 -25.72 4.36
C PRO A 419 8.60 -26.87 4.19
N ALA A 420 9.11 -27.43 5.30
CA ALA A 420 10.02 -28.56 5.29
C ALA A 420 9.38 -29.85 4.70
N THR A 421 8.07 -30.02 4.84
CA THR A 421 7.33 -31.15 4.26
C THR A 421 7.08 -30.95 2.77
N LEU A 422 6.95 -29.69 2.33
CA LEU A 422 6.76 -29.32 0.92
C LEU A 422 8.03 -29.45 0.08
N LEU A 423 9.22 -29.33 0.67
CA LEU A 423 10.47 -29.37 -0.08
C LEU A 423 10.62 -30.67 -0.91
N GLY A 424 10.87 -30.53 -2.21
CA GLY A 424 11.01 -31.62 -3.18
C GLY A 424 9.68 -32.17 -3.72
N LYS A 425 8.55 -31.77 -3.14
CA LYS A 425 7.21 -32.26 -3.50
C LYS A 425 6.75 -31.73 -4.85
N ARG A 426 5.92 -32.52 -5.53
CA ARG A 426 5.31 -32.17 -6.82
C ARG A 426 3.79 -32.04 -6.67
N ALA A 427 3.20 -31.01 -7.26
CA ALA A 427 1.75 -30.84 -7.30
C ALA A 427 1.23 -30.81 -8.74
N SER A 428 0.09 -31.45 -9.03
CA SER A 428 -0.65 -31.24 -10.28
C SER A 428 -1.65 -30.11 -10.12
N LEU A 429 -1.84 -29.32 -11.18
CA LEU A 429 -2.79 -28.23 -11.24
C LEU A 429 -3.76 -28.48 -12.39
N PHE A 430 -5.05 -28.27 -12.14
CA PHE A 430 -6.07 -28.22 -13.19
C PHE A 430 -6.80 -26.88 -13.18
N SER A 431 -6.67 -26.12 -14.26
CA SER A 431 -7.44 -24.90 -14.48
C SER A 431 -8.53 -25.15 -15.50
N PHE A 432 -9.71 -24.59 -15.25
CA PHE A 432 -10.87 -24.65 -16.13
C PHE A 432 -11.56 -23.29 -16.13
N GLY A 433 -12.03 -22.86 -17.30
CA GLY A 433 -12.99 -21.77 -17.46
C GLY A 433 -13.98 -22.15 -18.54
N SER A 434 -15.27 -21.92 -18.29
CA SER A 434 -16.36 -22.21 -19.22
C SER A 434 -16.23 -21.48 -20.55
N GLY A 435 -16.92 -22.00 -21.57
CA GLY A 435 -16.85 -21.51 -22.96
C GLY A 435 -16.18 -22.44 -23.99
N CYS A 436 -15.25 -23.36 -23.72
CA CYS A 436 -14.41 -23.56 -22.54
C CYS A 436 -12.92 -23.64 -22.89
N ALA A 437 -12.08 -23.34 -21.91
CA ALA A 437 -10.63 -23.46 -21.96
C ALA A 437 -10.11 -24.11 -20.67
N SER A 438 -9.15 -25.03 -20.79
CA SER A 438 -8.61 -25.76 -19.65
C SER A 438 -7.17 -26.22 -19.87
N SER A 439 -6.45 -26.43 -18.77
CA SER A 439 -5.09 -26.99 -18.77
C SER A 439 -4.79 -27.82 -17.53
N VAL A 440 -4.02 -28.90 -17.71
CA VAL A 440 -3.33 -29.65 -16.65
C VAL A 440 -1.83 -29.46 -16.79
N TRP A 441 -1.15 -29.13 -15.69
CA TRP A 441 0.31 -29.07 -15.62
C TRP A 441 0.78 -29.40 -14.21
N THR A 442 2.09 -29.36 -13.97
CA THR A 442 2.67 -29.64 -12.65
C THR A 442 3.60 -28.52 -12.19
N LEU A 443 3.77 -28.43 -10.87
CA LEU A 443 4.81 -27.64 -10.23
C LEU A 443 5.65 -28.51 -9.29
N ARG A 444 6.83 -28.02 -8.94
CA ARG A 444 7.73 -28.63 -7.95
C ARG A 444 8.23 -27.60 -6.97
N VAL A 445 8.18 -27.93 -5.69
CA VAL A 445 8.82 -27.12 -4.64
C VAL A 445 10.30 -27.50 -4.59
N LYS A 446 11.18 -26.56 -4.93
CA LYS A 446 12.64 -26.73 -4.96
C LYS A 446 13.38 -25.95 -3.89
N GLY A 447 12.73 -24.96 -3.29
CA GLY A 447 13.32 -24.09 -2.26
C GLY A 447 12.42 -23.95 -1.04
N ASP A 448 12.89 -23.16 -0.08
CA ASP A 448 12.16 -22.84 1.14
C ASP A 448 10.94 -21.96 0.85
N THR A 449 9.78 -22.31 1.43
CA THR A 449 8.52 -21.57 1.31
C THR A 449 8.11 -20.87 2.61
N THR A 450 8.95 -20.90 3.65
CA THR A 450 8.65 -20.26 4.96
C THR A 450 8.31 -18.79 4.82
N GLU A 451 9.06 -18.03 4.02
CA GLU A 451 8.79 -16.60 3.83
C GLU A 451 7.42 -16.37 3.18
N ILE A 452 7.05 -17.16 2.16
CA ILE A 452 5.75 -17.09 1.49
C ILE A 452 4.64 -17.39 2.50
N GLN A 453 4.76 -18.47 3.27
CA GLN A 453 3.78 -18.89 4.27
C GLN A 453 3.56 -17.80 5.33
N GLN A 454 4.65 -17.30 5.94
CA GLN A 454 4.60 -16.33 7.04
C GLN A 454 4.05 -14.98 6.59
N LYS A 455 4.52 -14.45 5.46
CA LYS A 455 4.11 -13.11 4.98
C LYS A 455 2.67 -13.08 4.48
N MET A 456 2.20 -14.17 3.87
CA MET A 456 0.81 -14.28 3.44
C MET A 456 -0.15 -14.34 4.65
N ASN A 457 0.28 -15.03 5.73
CA ASN A 457 -0.49 -15.29 6.95
C ASN A 457 -1.95 -15.71 6.67
N LEU A 458 -2.12 -16.62 5.71
CA LEU A 458 -3.42 -16.88 5.10
C LEU A 458 -4.42 -17.51 6.07
N VAL A 459 -4.00 -18.55 6.81
CA VAL A 459 -4.89 -19.32 7.69
C VAL A 459 -5.48 -18.45 8.79
N GLU A 460 -4.66 -17.61 9.45
CA GLU A 460 -5.13 -16.69 10.48
C GLU A 460 -6.06 -15.62 9.89
N ARG A 461 -5.74 -15.08 8.72
CA ARG A 461 -6.58 -14.07 8.05
C ARG A 461 -7.94 -14.62 7.66
N LEU A 462 -8.00 -15.84 7.10
CA LEU A 462 -9.24 -16.54 6.78
C LEU A 462 -10.10 -16.75 8.05
N ALA A 463 -9.47 -17.15 9.16
CA ALA A 463 -10.15 -17.33 10.45
C ALA A 463 -10.69 -16.01 11.01
N SER A 464 -9.98 -14.90 10.80
CA SER A 464 -10.35 -13.57 11.31
C SER A 464 -11.49 -12.86 10.55
N MET A 465 -11.97 -13.44 9.45
CA MET A 465 -13.10 -12.89 8.69
C MET A 465 -14.37 -12.81 9.54
N LYS A 466 -15.15 -11.73 9.33
CA LYS A 466 -16.42 -11.52 10.01
C LYS A 466 -17.50 -12.39 9.34
N VAL A 467 -17.99 -13.40 10.06
CA VAL A 467 -19.18 -14.14 9.64
C VAL A 467 -20.41 -13.27 9.91
N VAL A 468 -21.24 -13.05 8.90
CA VAL A 468 -22.42 -12.15 8.96
C VAL A 468 -23.71 -12.87 8.59
N PRO A 469 -24.89 -12.40 9.07
CA PRO A 469 -26.17 -13.01 8.74
C PRO A 469 -26.48 -12.97 7.23
N PRO A 470 -27.23 -13.95 6.69
CA PRO A 470 -27.60 -14.00 5.27
C PRO A 470 -28.30 -12.74 4.74
N GLN A 471 -29.06 -12.04 5.58
CA GLN A 471 -29.72 -10.79 5.17
C GLN A 471 -28.70 -9.71 4.75
N GLU A 472 -27.57 -9.57 5.46
CA GLU A 472 -26.54 -8.57 5.11
C GLU A 472 -25.91 -8.89 3.74
N PHE A 473 -25.78 -10.17 3.41
CA PHE A 473 -25.33 -10.64 2.09
C PHE A 473 -26.33 -10.29 0.98
N VAL A 474 -27.62 -10.57 1.19
CA VAL A 474 -28.67 -10.26 0.22
C VAL A 474 -28.79 -8.75 -0.01
N ASP A 475 -28.75 -7.95 1.06
CA ASP A 475 -28.81 -6.49 0.97
C ASP A 475 -27.62 -5.92 0.17
N ALA A 476 -26.43 -6.48 0.35
CA ALA A 476 -25.25 -6.09 -0.42
C ALA A 476 -25.33 -6.46 -1.89
N LEU A 477 -25.90 -7.63 -2.23
CA LEU A 477 -26.15 -8.00 -3.62
C LEU A 477 -27.15 -7.04 -4.28
N HIS A 478 -28.21 -6.65 -3.58
CA HIS A 478 -29.16 -5.65 -4.10
C HIS A 478 -28.50 -4.30 -4.33
N LEU A 479 -27.65 -3.85 -3.39
CA LEU A 479 -26.90 -2.60 -3.54
C LEU A 479 -25.97 -2.65 -4.76
N ARG A 480 -25.29 -3.78 -4.95
CA ARG A 480 -24.39 -4.01 -6.10
C ARG A 480 -25.15 -4.04 -7.42
N GLU A 481 -26.28 -4.74 -7.48
CA GLU A 481 -27.14 -4.81 -8.67
C GLU A 481 -27.68 -3.43 -9.05
N LYS A 482 -28.19 -2.67 -8.07
CA LYS A 482 -28.65 -1.28 -8.25
C LYS A 482 -27.54 -0.38 -8.84
N ASN A 483 -26.31 -0.52 -8.36
CA ASN A 483 -25.21 0.39 -8.69
C ASN A 483 -24.31 -0.11 -9.82
N HIS A 484 -24.53 -1.30 -10.38
CA HIS A 484 -23.66 -1.93 -11.39
C HIS A 484 -23.37 -1.02 -12.61
N ASN A 485 -24.40 -0.35 -13.13
CA ASN A 485 -24.30 0.56 -14.28
C ASN A 485 -24.36 2.04 -13.89
N ALA A 486 -24.35 2.36 -12.60
CA ALA A 486 -24.51 3.73 -12.13
C ALA A 486 -23.29 4.61 -12.48
N SER A 487 -23.55 5.88 -12.77
CA SER A 487 -22.54 6.94 -12.90
C SER A 487 -22.91 8.09 -11.98
N SER A 488 -21.95 8.96 -11.66
CA SER A 488 -22.15 10.05 -10.68
C SER A 488 -22.65 9.55 -9.31
N TYR A 489 -22.12 8.42 -8.83
CA TYR A 489 -22.55 7.82 -7.58
C TYR A 489 -21.38 7.66 -6.60
N THR A 490 -21.71 7.70 -5.31
CA THR A 490 -20.81 7.39 -4.21
C THR A 490 -21.31 6.08 -3.59
N PRO A 491 -20.48 5.02 -3.49
CA PRO A 491 -20.90 3.76 -2.87
C PRO A 491 -21.47 3.94 -1.46
N GLU A 492 -22.53 3.20 -1.16
CA GLU A 492 -23.30 3.30 0.09
C GLU A 492 -22.74 2.35 1.17
N GLY A 493 -22.02 1.30 0.78
CA GLY A 493 -21.41 0.33 1.70
C GLY A 493 -20.49 0.97 2.74
N SER A 494 -20.38 0.35 3.91
CA SER A 494 -19.54 0.87 4.99
C SER A 494 -18.06 0.56 4.76
N VAL A 495 -17.21 1.58 4.88
CA VAL A 495 -15.75 1.43 4.84
C VAL A 495 -15.22 0.61 6.03
N ASP A 496 -15.98 0.47 7.13
CA ASP A 496 -15.59 -0.38 8.26
C ASP A 496 -15.58 -1.87 7.92
N ASN A 497 -16.31 -2.26 6.86
CA ASN A 497 -16.30 -3.61 6.32
C ASN A 497 -15.10 -3.88 5.40
N ILE A 498 -14.30 -2.85 5.13
CA ILE A 498 -13.06 -2.98 4.37
C ILE A 498 -11.93 -3.34 5.32
N TRP A 499 -11.02 -4.16 4.82
CA TRP A 499 -9.79 -4.50 5.50
C TRP A 499 -8.93 -3.25 5.77
N PRO A 500 -8.33 -3.11 6.97
CA PRO A 500 -7.37 -2.05 7.24
C PRO A 500 -6.24 -2.03 6.20
N GLY A 501 -6.01 -0.88 5.57
CA GLY A 501 -4.99 -0.72 4.54
C GLY A 501 -5.43 -1.09 3.12
N ALA A 502 -6.63 -1.66 2.91
CA ALA A 502 -7.15 -1.97 1.59
C ALA A 502 -7.75 -0.75 0.89
N TYR A 503 -7.79 -0.73 -0.45
CA TYR A 503 -8.51 0.30 -1.21
C TYR A 503 -9.96 -0.12 -1.34
N TYR A 504 -10.78 0.88 -1.59
CA TYR A 504 -12.20 0.72 -1.86
C TYR A 504 -12.60 1.72 -2.95
N LEU A 505 -13.74 1.51 -3.58
CA LEU A 505 -14.34 2.46 -4.50
C LEU A 505 -14.86 3.67 -3.70
N GLU A 506 -14.23 4.82 -3.89
CA GLU A 506 -14.63 6.06 -3.22
C GLU A 506 -15.80 6.71 -3.95
N SER A 507 -15.72 6.78 -5.28
CA SER A 507 -16.75 7.40 -6.12
C SER A 507 -16.61 7.00 -7.59
N VAL A 508 -17.71 7.05 -8.33
CA VAL A 508 -17.75 6.99 -9.79
C VAL A 508 -18.36 8.29 -10.31
N ASP A 509 -17.64 9.01 -11.16
CA ASP A 509 -18.13 10.28 -11.68
C ASP A 509 -19.09 10.13 -12.88
N SER A 510 -19.53 11.26 -13.44
CA SER A 510 -20.47 11.30 -14.57
C SER A 510 -19.90 10.76 -15.89
N LYS A 511 -18.60 10.45 -15.93
CA LYS A 511 -17.89 9.88 -17.07
C LYS A 511 -17.40 8.46 -16.78
N TYR A 512 -17.98 7.80 -15.78
CA TYR A 512 -17.61 6.44 -15.33
C TYR A 512 -16.18 6.31 -14.82
N ARG A 513 -15.49 7.43 -14.55
CA ARG A 513 -14.14 7.39 -13.99
C ARG A 513 -14.25 7.02 -12.52
N ARG A 514 -13.54 5.95 -12.14
CA ARG A 514 -13.53 5.40 -10.79
C ARG A 514 -12.40 6.03 -9.99
N LYS A 515 -12.72 6.56 -8.81
CA LYS A 515 -11.74 7.03 -7.85
C LYS A 515 -11.63 6.00 -6.73
N ALA A 516 -10.43 5.55 -6.44
CA ALA A 516 -10.18 4.66 -5.33
C ALA A 516 -9.85 5.47 -4.06
N GLY A 517 -10.48 5.09 -2.95
CA GLY A 517 -10.15 5.53 -1.61
C GLY A 517 -9.31 4.49 -0.90
N TRP A 518 -8.75 4.84 0.26
CA TRP A 518 -7.87 3.97 1.03
C TRP A 518 -8.36 3.83 2.48
N CYS A 519 -8.64 2.60 2.91
CA CYS A 519 -9.20 2.31 4.22
C CYS A 519 -8.14 2.46 5.31
N ARG A 520 -8.33 3.47 6.18
CA ARG A 520 -7.45 3.75 7.32
C ARG A 520 -7.95 3.15 8.64
N SER A 521 -9.15 2.56 8.65
CA SER A 521 -9.73 1.97 9.88
C SER A 521 -8.93 0.71 10.26
N GLY A 522 -8.63 0.52 11.55
CA GLY A 522 -7.85 -0.64 12.03
C GLY A 522 -6.31 -0.56 11.89
N LEU A 523 -5.76 0.42 11.16
CA LEU A 523 -4.36 0.86 11.27
C LEU A 523 -4.15 1.72 12.54
N THR A 524 -4.81 1.36 13.63
CA THR A 524 -4.69 2.04 14.94
C THR A 524 -3.36 1.73 15.63
N GLY A 525 -2.51 0.92 15.00
CA GLY A 525 -1.05 1.00 15.10
C GLY A 525 -0.50 2.16 14.27
N ASP A 526 -0.59 3.37 14.83
CA ASP A 526 0.33 4.49 14.55
C ASP A 526 0.39 5.09 13.12
N SER A 527 -0.49 4.70 12.18
CA SER A 527 -0.51 5.26 10.80
C SER A 527 -1.84 5.89 10.39
N ARG A 528 -2.58 6.48 11.34
CA ARG A 528 -3.56 7.54 11.02
C ARG A 528 -2.79 8.74 10.46
N GLY A 529 -2.79 8.93 9.14
CA GLY A 529 -2.42 10.21 8.54
C GLY A 529 -3.18 11.31 9.27
N GLY A 530 -2.44 12.17 9.99
CA GLY A 530 -2.94 13.13 10.98
C GLY A 530 -2.09 13.12 12.26
N PHE A 531 -1.59 11.97 12.72
CA PHE A 531 -0.73 11.90 13.91
C PHE A 531 0.72 11.53 13.56
N ARG A 532 1.43 12.47 12.93
CA ARG A 532 2.86 12.37 12.62
C ARG A 532 3.69 13.13 13.66
N LYS A 533 3.53 12.82 14.95
CA LYS A 533 4.50 13.31 15.92
C LYS A 533 5.73 12.41 15.85
N LEU A 534 6.73 12.95 15.18
CA LEU A 534 8.00 12.32 14.90
C LEU A 534 9.09 13.25 15.41
N LEU A 535 9.99 12.71 16.23
CA LEU A 535 11.24 13.35 16.59
C LEU A 535 12.36 12.51 16.03
N ASP A 536 13.07 13.06 15.06
CA ASP A 536 14.25 12.45 14.45
C ASP A 536 15.50 13.13 15.02
N VAL A 537 16.48 12.33 15.42
CA VAL A 537 17.80 12.80 15.82
C VAL A 537 18.82 12.08 14.94
N VAL A 538 19.57 12.86 14.15
CA VAL A 538 20.61 12.38 13.24
C VAL A 538 21.97 12.73 13.82
N LEU A 539 22.81 11.72 14.04
CA LEU A 539 24.14 11.84 14.62
C LEU A 539 25.17 11.18 13.69
N PRO A 540 26.09 11.93 13.07
CA PRO A 540 27.22 11.34 12.36
C PRO A 540 28.23 10.78 13.37
N THR A 541 28.16 9.48 13.65
CA THR A 541 29.07 8.78 14.58
C THR A 541 29.31 7.36 14.08
N SER A 542 30.55 6.88 14.24
CA SER A 542 30.99 5.52 13.90
C SER A 542 31.12 4.60 15.11
N GLU A 543 30.88 5.11 16.33
CA GLU A 543 31.13 4.37 17.57
C GLU A 543 29.83 3.91 18.24
N GLU A 544 29.61 2.59 18.33
CA GLU A 544 28.44 2.03 19.04
C GLU A 544 28.42 2.35 20.55
N ASN A 545 29.58 2.63 21.14
CA ASN A 545 29.76 2.96 22.56
C ASN A 545 29.75 4.47 22.85
N ASP A 546 29.37 5.31 21.88
CA ASP A 546 29.24 6.75 22.09
C ASP A 546 28.29 7.05 23.26
N ALA A 547 28.74 7.82 24.25
CA ALA A 547 27.99 8.04 25.49
C ALA A 547 26.71 8.85 25.25
N LEU A 548 26.71 9.77 24.28
CA LEU A 548 25.50 10.48 23.86
C LEU A 548 24.49 9.52 23.23
N LEU A 549 24.93 8.61 22.36
CA LEU A 549 24.04 7.60 21.77
C LEU A 549 23.40 6.72 22.85
N ILE A 550 24.18 6.27 23.83
CA ILE A 550 23.67 5.47 24.96
C ILE A 550 22.67 6.26 25.79
N ALA A 551 22.99 7.51 26.15
CA ALA A 551 22.12 8.36 26.95
C ALA A 551 20.80 8.66 26.25
N LEU A 552 20.83 8.96 24.95
CA LEU A 552 19.63 9.19 24.15
C LEU A 552 18.73 7.95 24.09
N ARG A 553 19.31 6.76 23.86
CA ARG A 553 18.54 5.50 23.83
C ARG A 553 17.92 5.11 25.18
N ALA A 554 18.47 5.62 26.28
CA ALA A 554 17.93 5.40 27.62
C ALA A 554 16.73 6.32 27.95
N LEU A 555 16.44 7.32 27.11
CA LEU A 555 15.28 8.19 27.30
C LEU A 555 13.98 7.44 27.00
N GLU A 556 13.10 7.40 27.99
CA GLU A 556 11.80 6.75 27.90
C GLU A 556 10.67 7.76 27.97
N THR A 557 9.61 7.51 27.20
CA THR A 557 8.37 8.27 27.32
C THR A 557 7.18 7.40 26.93
N SER A 558 5.98 7.84 27.32
CA SER A 558 4.73 7.19 26.98
C SER A 558 3.64 8.24 26.82
N TYR A 559 2.59 7.87 26.08
CA TYR A 559 1.39 8.68 25.96
C TYR A 559 0.16 7.79 26.10
N GLY A 560 -0.95 8.38 26.50
CA GLY A 560 -2.23 7.71 26.61
C GLY A 560 -3.17 8.05 25.46
N LYS A 561 -4.05 7.10 25.14
CA LYS A 561 -5.24 7.28 24.29
C LYS A 561 -6.44 7.18 25.20
N ALA A 562 -7.35 8.14 25.15
CA ALA A 562 -8.55 8.13 25.99
C ALA A 562 -9.72 8.78 25.27
N ARG A 563 -10.86 8.79 25.95
CA ARG A 563 -11.99 9.63 25.58
C ARG A 563 -12.41 10.49 26.76
N CYS A 564 -12.89 11.70 26.51
CA CYS A 564 -13.38 12.56 27.59
C CYS A 564 -14.54 13.43 27.11
N ARG A 565 -15.23 14.05 28.08
CA ARG A 565 -16.13 15.17 27.84
C ARG A 565 -15.37 16.46 28.13
N LEU A 566 -15.69 17.53 27.41
CA LEU A 566 -15.14 18.85 27.70
C LEU A 566 -15.74 19.44 28.98
N GLU A 567 -16.95 19.04 29.37
CA GLU A 567 -17.54 19.42 30.66
C GLU A 567 -16.67 18.94 31.84
N ASP A 568 -16.18 17.70 31.78
CA ASP A 568 -15.36 17.07 32.84
C ASP A 568 -14.01 17.78 33.01
N VAL A 569 -13.44 18.34 31.93
CA VAL A 569 -12.16 19.09 31.97
C VAL A 569 -12.25 20.28 32.92
N LEU A 570 -13.35 21.03 32.89
CA LEU A 570 -13.52 22.21 33.76
C LEU A 570 -13.83 21.81 35.20
N GLU A 571 -14.56 20.72 35.41
CA GLU A 571 -14.91 20.23 36.75
C GLU A 571 -13.69 19.68 37.49
N HIS A 572 -12.79 19.02 36.75
CA HIS A 572 -11.62 18.36 37.29
C HIS A 572 -10.30 19.11 37.05
N ALA A 573 -10.33 20.36 36.58
CA ALA A 573 -9.13 21.17 36.36
C ALA A 573 -8.14 21.18 37.54
N GLY A 574 -8.66 21.17 38.78
CA GLY A 574 -7.83 21.15 39.98
C GLY A 574 -7.04 19.86 40.23
N SER A 575 -7.29 18.76 39.50
CA SER A 575 -6.58 17.49 39.68
C SER A 575 -5.32 17.36 38.81
N PHE A 576 -5.16 18.21 37.80
CA PHE A 576 -4.05 18.15 36.84
C PHE A 576 -3.32 19.49 36.64
N LEU A 577 -3.56 20.47 37.51
CA LEU A 577 -2.83 21.73 37.57
C LEU A 577 -1.85 21.75 38.75
N THR A 578 -0.66 22.28 38.53
CA THR A 578 0.34 22.53 39.59
C THR A 578 -0.09 23.70 40.48
N LEU A 579 0.59 23.87 41.63
CA LEU A 579 0.40 25.04 42.51
C LEU A 579 0.71 26.37 41.81
N GLU A 580 1.59 26.33 40.81
CA GLU A 580 1.99 27.47 39.98
C GLU A 580 1.03 27.71 38.80
N GLY A 581 0.05 26.82 38.63
CA GLY A 581 -1.00 26.92 37.62
C GLY A 581 -0.62 26.40 36.24
N GLU A 582 0.52 25.71 36.13
CA GLU A 582 0.91 24.94 34.94
C GLU A 582 0.13 23.63 34.86
N SER A 583 0.01 23.04 33.66
CA SER A 583 -0.65 21.73 33.50
C SER A 583 0.35 20.60 33.59
N ASP A 584 0.11 19.66 34.50
CA ASP A 584 0.77 18.35 34.51
C ASP A 584 0.17 17.38 33.49
N LEU A 585 -0.76 17.86 32.66
CA LEU A 585 -1.45 17.07 31.66
C LEU A 585 -1.47 17.81 30.31
N LEU A 586 -0.84 17.20 29.31
CA LEU A 586 -1.02 17.60 27.92
C LEU A 586 -2.19 16.77 27.34
N VAL A 587 -3.18 17.41 26.72
CA VAL A 587 -4.28 16.73 26.02
C VAL A 587 -4.49 17.36 24.66
N VAL A 588 -4.65 16.54 23.62
CA VAL A 588 -5.03 17.01 22.29
C VAL A 588 -6.20 16.20 21.78
N SER A 589 -7.23 16.89 21.25
CA SER A 589 -8.35 16.23 20.59
C SER A 589 -7.90 15.63 19.26
N THR A 590 -8.32 14.40 18.97
CA THR A 590 -8.17 13.80 17.65
C THR A 590 -9.50 13.84 16.91
N GLY A 591 -9.67 14.81 16.01
CA GLY A 591 -10.86 14.95 15.14
C GLY A 591 -10.62 14.40 13.72
N PRO A 592 -11.66 14.27 12.87
CA PRO A 592 -11.47 13.87 11.48
C PRO A 592 -10.55 14.87 10.76
N ASN A 593 -9.84 14.39 9.74
CA ASN A 593 -8.73 15.10 9.11
C ASN A 593 -9.17 16.19 8.12
N THR A 594 -10.32 16.83 8.32
CA THR A 594 -10.74 17.93 7.45
C THR A 594 -10.31 19.28 8.04
N VAL A 595 -10.03 20.23 7.16
CA VAL A 595 -9.68 21.61 7.54
C VAL A 595 -10.84 22.34 8.23
N ASP A 596 -12.03 21.73 8.31
CA ASP A 596 -13.25 22.33 8.83
C ASP A 596 -13.71 21.75 10.19
N ASP A 597 -13.04 20.73 10.72
CA ASP A 597 -13.41 20.08 11.99
C ASP A 597 -13.02 20.90 13.24
N ASP A 598 -13.91 20.93 14.24
CA ASP A 598 -13.63 21.55 15.53
C ASP A 598 -12.56 20.77 16.32
N VAL A 599 -11.57 21.48 16.85
CA VAL A 599 -10.43 20.88 17.56
C VAL A 599 -10.10 21.66 18.83
N TRP A 600 -9.50 20.99 19.80
CA TRP A 600 -9.11 21.59 21.07
C TRP A 600 -7.87 20.92 21.69
N CYS A 601 -7.25 21.61 22.64
CA CYS A 601 -6.15 21.05 23.42
C CYS A 601 -6.08 21.66 24.83
N ILE A 602 -5.42 20.92 25.73
CA ILE A 602 -4.89 21.39 27.00
C ILE A 602 -3.38 21.36 26.89
N ASP A 603 -2.73 22.51 27.06
CA ASP A 603 -1.27 22.61 26.98
C ASP A 603 -0.61 22.74 28.36
N SER A 604 0.72 22.71 28.38
CA SER A 604 1.54 22.72 29.61
C SER A 604 1.34 23.96 30.48
N ARG A 605 0.68 25.01 30.00
CA ARG A 605 0.42 26.24 30.78
C ARG A 605 -0.90 26.20 31.53
N GLY A 606 -1.70 25.13 31.41
CA GLY A 606 -3.01 25.05 32.07
C GLY A 606 -4.12 25.80 31.33
N HIS A 607 -4.00 25.90 30.00
CA HIS A 607 -4.99 26.54 29.13
C HIS A 607 -5.75 25.49 28.33
N LEU A 608 -7.09 25.62 28.28
CA LEU A 608 -7.95 24.90 27.33
C LEU A 608 -8.20 25.82 26.12
N THR A 609 -7.57 25.50 24.99
CA THR A 609 -7.75 26.24 23.74
C THR A 609 -8.69 25.49 22.81
N LEU A 610 -9.76 26.13 22.35
CA LEU A 610 -10.70 25.62 21.35
C LEU A 610 -10.48 26.37 20.04
N ALA A 611 -10.36 25.67 18.92
CA ALA A 611 -10.41 26.24 17.59
C ALA A 611 -11.61 25.64 16.85
N VAL A 612 -12.63 26.49 16.63
CA VAL A 612 -13.96 26.06 16.20
C VAL A 612 -14.40 26.78 14.95
N CYS A 613 -15.25 26.15 14.15
CA CYS A 613 -15.91 26.78 13.01
C CYS A 613 -16.88 27.86 13.49
N LYS A 614 -17.25 28.78 12.58
CA LYS A 614 -18.19 29.87 12.86
C LYS A 614 -19.50 29.39 13.48
N GLU A 615 -20.09 28.32 12.95
CA GLU A 615 -21.37 27.80 13.46
C GLU A 615 -21.24 27.32 14.92
N THR A 616 -20.20 26.55 15.23
CA THR A 616 -19.95 26.09 16.59
C THR A 616 -19.66 27.26 17.52
N TYR A 617 -18.87 28.25 17.08
CA TYR A 617 -18.56 29.44 17.86
C TYR A 617 -19.82 30.23 18.25
N GLU A 618 -20.67 30.54 17.27
CA GLU A 618 -21.92 31.29 17.50
C GLU A 618 -22.84 30.56 18.47
N ARG A 619 -22.91 29.22 18.38
CA ARG A 619 -23.71 28.38 19.28
C ARG A 619 -23.10 28.23 20.69
N LEU A 620 -21.77 28.19 20.81
CA LEU A 620 -21.10 28.17 22.11
C LEU A 620 -21.33 29.46 22.88
N GLY A 621 -21.39 30.59 22.16
CA GLY A 621 -21.61 31.91 22.76
C GLY A 621 -20.52 32.28 23.77
N LEU A 622 -19.29 31.76 23.61
CA LEU A 622 -18.15 32.08 24.45
C LEU A 622 -17.36 33.25 23.86
N VAL A 623 -16.60 33.96 24.70
CA VAL A 623 -15.75 35.06 24.24
C VAL A 623 -14.54 34.45 23.52
N GLY A 624 -14.45 34.70 22.21
CA GLY A 624 -13.34 34.26 21.38
C GLY A 624 -12.95 35.31 20.34
N GLN A 625 -11.98 34.96 19.50
CA GLN A 625 -11.44 35.82 18.46
C GLN A 625 -11.48 35.13 17.10
N LYS A 626 -11.85 35.87 16.05
CA LYS A 626 -11.78 35.37 14.68
C LYS A 626 -10.32 35.26 14.23
N LEU A 627 -9.96 34.13 13.63
CA LEU A 627 -8.65 33.93 13.02
C LEU A 627 -8.65 34.56 11.62
N PRO A 628 -7.61 35.31 11.24
CA PRO A 628 -7.52 36.03 9.97
C PRO A 628 -7.10 35.12 8.80
N PHE A 629 -7.63 33.90 8.76
CA PHE A 629 -7.42 32.99 7.65
C PHE A 629 -8.18 33.54 6.42
N GLY A 630 -7.50 33.60 5.27
CA GLY A 630 -8.07 34.17 4.03
C GLY A 630 -9.23 33.34 3.46
N LYS A 631 -9.74 33.71 2.27
CA LYS A 631 -10.89 33.07 1.60
C LYS A 631 -10.75 31.56 1.30
N SER A 632 -9.58 30.97 1.53
CA SER A 632 -9.27 29.56 1.26
C SER A 632 -9.61 28.60 2.41
N CYS A 633 -10.18 29.08 3.52
CA CYS A 633 -10.60 28.27 4.67
C CYS A 633 -11.90 28.81 5.27
N ALA A 634 -12.71 27.94 5.86
CA ALA A 634 -13.91 28.35 6.59
C ALA A 634 -13.56 29.32 7.73
N ASP A 635 -14.51 30.20 8.07
CA ASP A 635 -14.35 31.14 9.17
C ASP A 635 -14.07 30.39 10.50
N ARG A 636 -12.86 30.56 11.04
CA ARG A 636 -12.40 29.94 12.29
C ARG A 636 -12.35 30.94 13.44
N HIS A 637 -12.73 30.48 14.63
CA HIS A 637 -12.65 31.25 15.86
C HIS A 637 -11.88 30.48 16.92
N VAL A 638 -11.03 31.18 17.67
CA VAL A 638 -10.31 30.63 18.82
C VAL A 638 -10.95 31.11 20.12
N VAL A 639 -11.12 30.20 21.08
CA VAL A 639 -11.55 30.47 22.45
C VAL A 639 -10.49 29.92 23.39
N ASP A 640 -9.95 30.75 24.26
CA ASP A 640 -8.94 30.35 25.27
C ASP A 640 -9.55 30.45 26.67
N ILE A 641 -9.47 29.35 27.41
CA ILE A 641 -10.05 29.21 28.74
C ILE A 641 -8.95 28.82 29.72
N LYS A 642 -8.60 29.74 30.62
CA LYS A 642 -7.67 29.46 31.73
C LYS A 642 -8.29 28.48 32.71
N LEU A 643 -7.61 27.37 33.00
CA LEU A 643 -8.12 26.33 33.90
C LEU A 643 -7.81 26.61 35.38
N GLN A 644 -6.89 27.53 35.68
CA GLN A 644 -6.49 27.93 37.03
C GLN A 644 -7.68 28.41 37.88
N LYS A 645 -7.70 28.03 39.16
CA LYS A 645 -8.71 28.48 40.13
C LYS A 645 -8.65 30.01 40.28
N ASN A 646 -9.83 30.65 40.39
CA ASN A 646 -9.99 32.11 40.53
C ASN A 646 -9.49 32.98 39.36
N SER A 647 -9.09 32.39 38.23
CA SER A 647 -8.71 33.16 37.03
C SER A 647 -9.88 33.88 36.36
N GLU A 648 -11.12 33.46 36.66
CA GLU A 648 -12.35 34.00 36.09
C GLU A 648 -13.42 34.17 37.18
N THR A 649 -14.37 35.08 36.97
CA THR A 649 -15.49 35.25 37.90
C THR A 649 -16.37 33.99 37.95
N PRO A 650 -17.02 33.67 39.09
CA PRO A 650 -17.91 32.50 39.19
C PRO A 650 -19.00 32.45 38.12
N LYS A 651 -19.52 33.63 37.72
CA LYS A 651 -20.52 33.78 36.65
C LYS A 651 -19.97 33.38 35.28
N VAL A 652 -18.75 33.81 34.94
CA VAL A 652 -18.09 33.46 33.67
C VAL A 652 -17.77 31.97 33.64
N ARG A 653 -17.27 31.42 34.75
CA ARG A 653 -16.96 29.99 34.88
C ARG A 653 -18.20 29.10 34.73
N ALA A 654 -19.34 29.50 35.30
CA ALA A 654 -20.61 28.81 35.14
C ALA A 654 -21.05 28.78 33.66
N ARG A 655 -21.00 29.94 32.98
CA ARG A 655 -21.32 30.04 31.55
C ARG A 655 -20.42 29.15 30.68
N GLN A 656 -19.12 29.14 30.92
CA GLN A 656 -18.17 28.28 30.20
C GLN A 656 -18.56 26.80 30.34
N ARG A 657 -18.86 26.36 31.56
CA ARG A 657 -19.30 24.98 31.84
C ARG A 657 -20.58 24.62 31.11
N ASP A 658 -21.61 25.46 31.21
CA ASP A 658 -22.90 25.21 30.57
C ASP A 658 -22.78 25.14 29.04
N SER A 659 -21.95 26.00 28.43
CA SER A 659 -21.67 25.97 26.99
C SER A 659 -20.98 24.68 26.55
N LEU A 660 -19.95 24.20 27.29
CA LEU A 660 -19.25 22.95 26.97
C LEU A 660 -20.16 21.72 27.17
N LYS A 661 -20.93 21.69 28.25
CA LYS A 661 -21.93 20.65 28.51
C LYS A 661 -22.99 20.56 27.41
N ALA A 662 -23.49 21.71 26.95
CA ALA A 662 -24.40 21.77 25.82
C ALA A 662 -23.73 21.25 24.53
N TRP A 663 -22.43 21.48 24.36
CA TRP A 663 -21.69 20.97 23.20
C TRP A 663 -21.52 19.46 23.23
N ASP A 664 -21.11 18.88 24.36
CA ASP A 664 -20.97 17.43 24.52
C ASP A 664 -22.33 16.73 24.37
N LYS A 665 -23.42 17.32 24.88
CA LYS A 665 -24.78 16.82 24.65
C LYS A 665 -25.13 16.80 23.15
N ARG A 666 -24.85 17.87 22.40
CA ARG A 666 -25.10 17.91 20.94
C ARG A 666 -24.31 16.84 20.21
N ARG A 667 -23.06 16.60 20.59
CA ARG A 667 -22.25 15.54 19.99
C ARG A 667 -22.87 14.17 20.23
N LYS A 668 -23.34 13.91 21.44
CA LYS A 668 -24.06 12.67 21.79
C LYS A 668 -25.36 12.53 20.99
N ASP A 669 -26.20 13.55 20.98
CA ASP A 669 -27.51 13.53 20.29
C ASP A 669 -27.34 13.42 18.76
N GLY A 670 -26.26 13.97 18.20
CA GLY A 670 -25.92 13.89 16.78
C GLY A 670 -25.12 12.64 16.38
N GLY A 671 -24.84 11.71 17.31
CA GLY A 671 -24.08 10.49 17.03
C GLY A 671 -22.60 10.73 16.65
N ILE A 672 -22.03 11.87 17.05
CA ILE A 672 -20.65 12.25 16.72
C ILE A 672 -19.70 11.68 17.77
N GLY A 673 -18.86 10.71 17.38
CA GLY A 673 -17.97 9.98 18.28
C GLY A 673 -18.72 8.94 19.10
N LYS A 674 -17.98 8.02 19.75
CA LYS A 674 -18.58 6.97 20.59
C LYS A 674 -19.20 7.59 21.84
N ASP A 675 -20.52 7.49 21.98
CA ASP A 675 -21.32 8.08 23.07
C ASP A 675 -21.25 9.63 23.18
N GLY A 676 -20.85 10.31 22.10
CA GLY A 676 -20.64 11.76 22.08
C GLY A 676 -19.30 12.23 22.64
N LEU A 677 -18.43 11.31 23.06
CA LEU A 677 -17.14 11.64 23.67
C LEU A 677 -16.12 12.14 22.63
N TRP A 678 -15.15 12.91 23.11
CA TRP A 678 -13.99 13.31 22.32
C TRP A 678 -12.91 12.25 22.41
N ASP A 679 -12.44 11.74 21.27
CA ASP A 679 -11.20 10.95 21.24
C ASP A 679 -10.01 11.89 21.47
N VAL A 680 -9.13 11.54 22.40
CA VAL A 680 -7.98 12.35 22.78
C VAL A 680 -6.70 11.53 22.89
N LEU A 681 -5.58 12.21 22.67
CA LEU A 681 -4.26 11.75 23.06
C LEU A 681 -3.77 12.62 24.21
N PHE A 682 -3.10 12.01 25.20
CA PHE A 682 -2.63 12.74 26.36
C PHE A 682 -1.25 12.28 26.83
N VAL A 683 -0.52 13.15 27.52
CA VAL A 683 0.72 12.80 28.23
C VAL A 683 0.58 13.23 29.70
N PRO A 684 0.59 12.31 30.66
CA PRO A 684 0.69 12.65 32.07
C PRO A 684 2.12 13.06 32.43
N ASN A 685 2.30 14.02 33.33
CA ASN A 685 3.63 14.43 33.81
C ASN A 685 4.11 13.43 34.89
N GLY A 686 4.70 12.30 34.45
CA GLY A 686 5.24 11.26 35.33
C GLY A 686 4.99 9.84 34.81
N ASN A 687 5.68 8.84 35.36
CA ASN A 687 5.52 7.42 34.97
C ASN A 687 4.22 6.78 35.48
N GLU A 688 3.47 7.47 36.35
CA GLU A 688 2.15 7.04 36.83
C GLU A 688 1.10 8.14 36.61
N PRO A 689 -0.13 7.81 36.15
CA PRO A 689 -1.20 8.79 36.02
C PRO A 689 -1.56 9.39 37.38
N ALA A 690 -1.70 10.71 37.44
CA ALA A 690 -2.15 11.41 38.65
C ALA A 690 -3.49 10.83 39.16
N LYS A 691 -3.63 10.70 40.48
CA LYS A 691 -4.88 10.21 41.11
C LYS A 691 -6.07 11.09 40.68
N GLY A 692 -7.12 10.48 40.13
CA GLY A 692 -8.34 11.17 39.69
C GLY A 692 -8.41 11.48 38.19
N LEU A 693 -7.40 11.09 37.40
CA LEU A 693 -7.42 11.25 35.94
C LEU A 693 -8.36 10.25 35.25
N ASP A 694 -8.67 9.13 35.90
CA ASP A 694 -9.64 8.10 35.49
C ASP A 694 -11.07 8.62 35.37
N VAL A 695 -11.42 9.64 36.17
CA VAL A 695 -12.72 10.32 36.10
C VAL A 695 -12.83 11.20 34.86
N LEU A 696 -11.71 11.79 34.42
CA LEU A 696 -11.64 12.68 33.26
C LEU A 696 -11.45 11.91 31.94
N LEU A 697 -10.58 10.89 31.95
CA LEU A 697 -10.10 10.18 30.77
C LEU A 697 -10.59 8.73 30.77
N HIS A 698 -11.73 8.52 30.11
CA HIS A 698 -12.36 7.21 29.96
C HIS A 698 -11.60 6.33 28.95
N ASP A 699 -11.68 5.01 29.14
CA ASP A 699 -11.07 4.00 28.27
C ASP A 699 -9.56 4.22 28.03
N SER A 700 -8.86 4.79 29.02
CA SER A 700 -7.45 5.15 28.93
C SER A 700 -6.56 3.93 28.63
N LYS A 701 -5.76 4.03 27.56
CA LYS A 701 -4.75 3.04 27.17
C LYS A 701 -3.41 3.71 26.93
N PHE A 702 -2.38 3.28 27.66
CA PHE A 702 -1.03 3.77 27.49
C PHE A 702 -0.29 3.07 26.36
N VAL A 703 0.52 3.85 25.65
CA VAL A 703 1.41 3.41 24.58
C VAL A 703 2.81 3.90 24.95
N ARG A 704 3.73 2.96 25.15
CA ARG A 704 5.16 3.26 25.33
C ARG A 704 5.73 3.73 23.99
N VAL A 705 6.50 4.80 24.01
CA VAL A 705 7.22 5.29 22.83
C VAL A 705 8.58 4.62 22.81
N GLU A 706 8.84 3.84 21.77
CA GLU A 706 10.13 3.18 21.56
C GLU A 706 11.08 4.10 20.78
N CYS A 707 12.33 4.16 21.21
CA CYS A 707 13.43 4.75 20.43
C CYS A 707 13.86 3.74 19.36
N LYS A 708 13.55 4.00 18.10
CA LYS A 708 14.08 3.22 16.98
C LYS A 708 15.46 3.74 16.59
N LYS A 709 16.40 2.84 16.31
CA LYS A 709 17.73 3.15 15.76
C LYS A 709 17.82 2.58 14.34
N SER A 710 18.25 3.40 13.40
CA SER A 710 18.76 2.98 12.09
C SER A 710 20.17 3.53 11.90
N GLU A 711 20.92 2.94 10.98
CA GLU A 711 22.30 3.33 10.71
C GLU A 711 22.56 3.25 9.21
N MET A 712 23.23 4.26 8.66
CA MET A 712 23.74 4.26 7.31
C MET A 712 25.27 4.28 7.37
N LYS A 713 25.90 3.46 6.53
CA LYS A 713 27.36 3.37 6.39
C LYS A 713 27.78 3.89 5.03
N ASP A 714 29.05 4.26 4.92
CA ASP A 714 29.64 4.78 3.68
C ASP A 714 28.85 5.98 3.13
N VAL A 715 28.57 6.94 4.02
CA VAL A 715 27.79 8.15 3.76
C VAL A 715 28.70 9.37 3.66
N HIS A 716 28.39 10.26 2.71
CA HIS A 716 28.92 11.61 2.66
C HIS A 716 28.40 12.41 3.86
N VAL A 717 29.26 12.72 4.84
CA VAL A 717 28.94 13.56 6.00
C VAL A 717 29.48 14.98 5.78
N PRO A 718 28.63 16.03 5.91
CA PRO A 718 29.06 17.42 5.74
C PRO A 718 29.84 17.93 6.96
N VAL A 719 30.72 18.92 6.76
CA VAL A 719 31.26 19.69 7.89
C VAL A 719 30.25 20.77 8.30
N PRO A 720 29.80 20.77 9.57
CA PRO A 720 28.96 21.83 10.08
C PRO A 720 29.80 23.10 10.21
N SER A 721 29.47 24.15 9.46
CA SER A 721 30.07 25.48 9.63
C SER A 721 28.96 26.49 9.90
N LEU A 722 28.40 26.47 11.11
CA LEU A 722 27.30 27.35 11.51
C LEU A 722 27.83 28.75 11.86
N ALA A 723 28.39 29.45 10.88
CA ALA A 723 28.78 30.84 11.01
C ALA A 723 27.55 31.74 11.27
N SER A 724 27.74 32.84 12.00
CA SER A 724 26.68 33.82 12.20
C SER A 724 26.22 34.38 10.85
N GLN A 725 24.90 34.55 10.69
CA GLN A 725 24.32 35.13 9.48
C GLN A 725 24.95 36.51 9.17
N PRO A 726 25.40 36.76 7.92
CA PRO A 726 25.89 38.06 7.51
C PRO A 726 24.85 39.16 7.76
N THR A 727 25.25 40.28 8.36
CA THR A 727 24.33 41.40 8.62
C THR A 727 24.28 42.32 7.41
N VAL A 728 23.23 42.19 6.60
CA VAL A 728 22.93 43.17 5.54
C VAL A 728 22.38 44.43 6.18
N LYS A 729 23.17 45.51 6.19
CA LYS A 729 22.67 46.81 6.69
C LYS A 729 21.63 47.36 5.70
N PRO A 730 20.45 47.80 6.16
CA PRO A 730 19.48 48.43 5.27
C PRO A 730 20.12 49.67 4.61
N PRO A 731 19.81 49.96 3.33
CA PRO A 731 20.41 51.07 2.61
C PRO A 731 20.20 52.35 3.41
N MET A 732 21.29 53.04 3.75
CA MET A 732 21.22 54.32 4.46
C MET A 732 20.29 55.25 3.68
N LYS A 733 19.25 55.80 4.33
CA LYS A 733 18.43 56.86 3.74
C LYS A 733 19.36 57.95 3.20
N LYS A 734 19.31 58.17 1.88
CA LYS A 734 20.11 59.14 1.09
C LYS A 734 20.48 60.39 1.90
N ARG A 735 21.62 60.37 2.59
CA ARG A 735 22.37 61.58 2.89
C ARG A 735 23.33 61.78 1.73
N LYS A 736 23.36 63.00 1.18
CA LYS A 736 24.23 63.40 0.08
C LYS A 736 25.68 63.01 0.40
N ILE A 737 26.18 61.97 -0.24
CA ILE A 737 27.61 61.69 -0.31
C ILE A 737 28.05 62.27 -1.65
N GLU A 738 28.79 63.39 -1.61
CA GLU A 738 29.21 64.19 -2.78
C GLU A 738 30.57 63.74 -3.35
N ALA A 739 30.87 62.44 -3.34
CA ALA A 739 32.09 61.90 -3.97
C ALA A 739 31.78 60.64 -4.78
N VAL A 740 32.09 60.67 -6.08
CA VAL A 740 31.79 59.61 -7.06
C VAL A 740 32.49 58.29 -6.70
N ASP A 741 33.70 58.33 -6.13
CA ASP A 741 34.44 57.11 -5.74
C ASP A 741 33.78 56.36 -4.56
N SER A 742 33.16 57.07 -3.63
CA SER A 742 32.53 56.45 -2.44
C SER A 742 31.20 55.73 -2.73
N LYS A 743 30.60 55.98 -3.89
CA LYS A 743 29.32 55.39 -4.29
C LYS A 743 29.52 54.03 -4.96
N PHE A 744 30.58 53.91 -5.77
CA PHE A 744 31.00 52.65 -6.39
C PHE A 744 31.47 51.64 -5.33
N ASP A 745 32.26 52.09 -4.34
CA ASP A 745 32.68 51.25 -3.20
C ASP A 745 31.53 50.86 -2.25
N ALA A 746 30.42 51.61 -2.25
CA ALA A 746 29.25 51.30 -1.43
C ALA A 746 28.31 50.30 -2.13
N GLU A 747 28.14 50.41 -3.46
CA GLU A 747 27.38 49.45 -4.28
C GLU A 747 28.10 48.10 -4.41
N ASN A 748 29.44 48.09 -4.58
CA ASN A 748 30.21 46.85 -4.54
C ASN A 748 30.16 46.17 -3.16
N ARG A 749 30.26 46.94 -2.07
CA ARG A 749 30.11 46.37 -0.72
C ARG A 749 28.70 45.86 -0.41
N SER A 750 27.65 46.44 -1.00
CA SER A 750 26.30 45.89 -0.86
C SER A 750 26.11 44.61 -1.68
N HIS A 751 26.69 44.53 -2.88
CA HIS A 751 26.68 43.29 -3.67
C HIS A 751 27.49 42.18 -3.00
N GLU A 752 28.70 42.47 -2.51
CA GLU A 752 29.50 41.50 -1.74
C GLU A 752 28.75 40.99 -0.49
N GLN A 753 27.99 41.85 0.21
CA GLN A 753 27.17 41.46 1.37
C GLN A 753 25.92 40.66 1.00
N GLU A 754 25.35 40.89 -0.18
CA GLU A 754 24.24 40.10 -0.72
C GLU A 754 24.71 38.72 -1.18
N ASP A 755 25.87 38.66 -1.86
CA ASP A 755 26.52 37.41 -2.28
C ASP A 755 26.93 36.56 -1.06
N GLU A 756 27.54 37.16 -0.02
CA GLU A 756 27.86 36.49 1.25
C GLU A 756 26.61 35.91 1.93
N LEU A 757 25.48 36.63 1.89
CA LEU A 757 24.22 36.16 2.44
C LEU A 757 23.63 35.02 1.61
N GLU A 758 23.71 35.09 0.28
CA GLU A 758 23.25 34.03 -0.62
C GLU A 758 24.07 32.75 -0.42
N GLU A 759 25.39 32.84 -0.37
CA GLU A 759 26.28 31.71 -0.06
C GLU A 759 25.96 31.10 1.30
N TRP A 760 25.76 31.93 2.33
CA TRP A 760 25.35 31.46 3.66
C TRP A 760 24.01 30.72 3.62
N ASN A 761 23.01 31.26 2.92
CA ASN A 761 21.69 30.63 2.76
C ASN A 761 21.80 29.29 2.02
N THR A 762 22.59 29.20 0.96
CA THR A 762 22.82 27.96 0.21
C THR A 762 23.48 26.90 1.10
N HIS A 763 24.50 27.30 1.88
CA HIS A 763 25.20 26.39 2.79
C HIS A 763 24.24 25.84 3.86
N ILE A 764 23.53 26.72 4.58
CA ILE A 764 22.60 26.32 5.63
C ILE A 764 21.46 25.45 5.06
N THR A 765 20.89 25.83 3.91
CA THR A 765 19.86 25.02 3.23
C THR A 765 20.38 23.62 2.91
N SER A 766 21.59 23.51 2.34
CA SER A 766 22.18 22.20 2.01
C SER A 766 22.40 21.31 3.24
N LEU A 767 22.72 21.88 4.40
CA LEU A 767 22.85 21.14 5.66
C LEU A 767 21.50 20.60 6.15
N PHE A 768 20.44 21.40 6.09
CA PHE A 768 19.09 20.95 6.46
C PHE A 768 18.53 19.92 5.48
N GLU A 769 18.76 20.10 4.17
CA GLU A 769 18.44 19.09 3.16
C GLU A 769 19.16 17.78 3.46
N TRP A 770 20.46 17.84 3.78
CA TRP A 770 21.22 16.66 4.16
C TRP A 770 20.67 15.96 5.41
N VAL A 771 20.33 16.71 6.47
CA VAL A 771 19.71 16.15 7.70
C VAL A 771 18.37 15.48 7.38
N GLY A 772 17.55 16.10 6.51
CA GLY A 772 16.30 15.52 6.03
C GLY A 772 16.52 14.22 5.25
N MET A 773 17.45 14.23 4.30
CA MET A 773 17.83 13.04 3.53
C MET A 773 18.39 11.93 4.41
N ALA A 774 19.14 12.28 5.46
CA ALA A 774 19.67 11.33 6.43
C ALA A 774 18.57 10.72 7.29
N GLY A 775 17.62 11.53 7.78
CA GLY A 775 16.45 11.02 8.50
C GLY A 775 15.53 10.12 7.65
N LEU A 776 15.57 10.26 6.33
CA LEU A 776 14.85 9.40 5.38
C LEU A 776 15.61 8.11 5.01
N GLY A 777 16.88 7.97 5.40
CA GLY A 777 17.71 6.86 4.94
C GLY A 777 18.03 6.93 3.45
N ALA A 778 18.15 8.12 2.87
CA ALA A 778 18.20 8.31 1.44
C ALA A 778 19.49 7.79 0.80
N GLN A 779 19.35 6.97 -0.24
CA GLN A 779 20.47 6.38 -0.98
C GLN A 779 21.45 7.43 -1.54
N ARG A 780 20.96 8.63 -1.87
CA ARG A 780 21.75 9.77 -2.40
C ARG A 780 22.91 10.20 -1.52
N LEU A 781 22.89 9.84 -0.24
CA LEU A 781 23.96 10.17 0.68
C LEU A 781 25.12 9.17 0.62
N HIS A 782 24.96 7.99 0.00
CA HIS A 782 26.03 7.00 -0.09
C HIS A 782 27.15 7.42 -1.04
N ILE A 783 28.39 7.16 -0.64
CA ILE A 783 29.62 7.50 -1.39
C ILE A 783 29.67 6.83 -2.77
N ASN A 784 29.01 5.69 -2.91
CA ASN A 784 29.00 4.91 -4.15
C ASN A 784 27.78 5.19 -5.04
N ASP A 785 26.91 6.13 -4.65
CA ASP A 785 25.71 6.41 -5.42
C ASP A 785 26.00 7.20 -6.70
N ARG A 786 25.43 6.75 -7.82
CA ARG A 786 25.56 7.39 -9.13
C ARG A 786 24.19 7.50 -9.75
N VAL A 787 23.65 8.72 -9.80
CA VAL A 787 22.35 9.02 -10.39
C VAL A 787 22.56 9.94 -11.59
N ASP A 788 21.78 9.70 -12.63
CA ASP A 788 21.75 10.55 -13.82
C ASP A 788 21.30 11.98 -13.43
N PRO A 789 22.03 13.04 -13.81
CA PRO A 789 21.66 14.43 -13.51
C PRO A 789 20.28 14.86 -14.01
N TYR A 790 19.71 14.17 -15.00
CA TYR A 790 18.33 14.41 -15.46
C TYR A 790 17.27 13.85 -14.51
N VAL A 791 17.64 12.97 -13.58
CA VAL A 791 16.74 12.33 -12.60
C VAL A 791 16.79 13.01 -11.25
N ALA A 792 17.96 13.44 -10.79
CA ALA A 792 18.12 14.20 -9.56
C ALA A 792 19.31 15.16 -9.64
N LEU A 793 19.08 16.44 -9.32
CA LEU A 793 20.10 17.48 -9.27
C LEU A 793 20.74 17.62 -7.88
N TYR A 794 20.24 16.90 -6.87
CA TYR A 794 20.82 16.95 -5.52
C TYR A 794 22.19 16.28 -5.51
N GLU A 795 23.21 17.02 -5.08
CA GLU A 795 24.54 16.52 -4.77
C GLU A 795 24.81 16.73 -3.27
N PRO A 796 25.30 15.70 -2.55
CA PRO A 796 25.64 15.87 -1.15
C PRO A 796 26.78 16.90 -0.99
N PRO A 797 26.82 17.67 0.10
CA PRO A 797 27.88 18.65 0.34
C PRO A 797 29.29 18.02 0.30
N GLN A 798 30.31 18.79 -0.09
CA GLN A 798 31.68 18.29 -0.27
C GLN A 798 32.24 17.59 0.98
N LEU A 799 32.86 16.42 0.77
CA LEU A 799 33.55 15.61 1.78
C LEU A 799 34.63 16.43 2.49
N THR A 800 34.67 16.35 3.82
CA THR A 800 35.71 17.06 4.57
C THR A 800 36.37 16.26 5.68
N ASP A 801 35.79 15.14 6.16
CA ASP A 801 36.49 14.23 7.09
C ASP A 801 36.32 12.73 6.71
N PRO A 802 37.40 12.03 6.29
CA PRO A 802 37.39 10.59 6.04
C PRO A 802 37.13 9.71 7.27
N ALA A 803 37.15 10.27 8.48
CA ALA A 803 37.04 9.51 9.73
C ALA A 803 35.60 9.11 10.09
N THR A 804 34.57 9.81 9.60
CA THR A 804 33.16 9.55 9.93
C THR A 804 32.33 9.30 8.67
N HIS A 805 32.19 8.03 8.29
CA HIS A 805 31.34 7.60 7.17
C HIS A 805 30.00 6.98 7.61
N SER A 806 29.71 7.00 8.91
CA SER A 806 28.49 6.41 9.46
C SER A 806 27.59 7.48 10.05
N VAL A 807 26.29 7.32 9.81
CA VAL A 807 25.25 8.18 10.36
C VAL A 807 24.27 7.31 11.11
N THR A 808 24.08 7.61 12.39
CA THR A 808 23.06 7.00 13.23
C THR A 808 21.82 7.89 13.24
N HIS A 809 20.66 7.29 13.02
CA HIS A 809 19.37 7.97 13.10
C HIS A 809 18.55 7.34 14.22
N LEU A 810 18.14 8.18 15.17
CA LEU A 810 17.23 7.83 16.26
C LEU A 810 15.87 8.44 16.01
N GLN A 811 14.82 7.68 16.30
CA GLN A 811 13.45 8.08 16.02
C GLN A 811 12.51 7.74 17.16
N TRP A 812 11.73 8.73 17.62
CA TRP A 812 10.61 8.56 18.54
C TRP A 812 9.31 8.94 17.86
N ARG A 813 8.31 8.05 17.95
CA ARG A 813 7.01 8.22 17.28
C ARG A 813 5.85 8.11 18.28
N GLY A 814 5.00 9.12 18.33
CA GLY A 814 3.91 9.19 19.32
C GLY A 814 3.71 10.60 19.89
N LEU A 815 2.80 10.78 20.85
CA LEU A 815 2.59 12.10 21.48
C LEU A 815 3.75 12.41 22.42
N LEU A 816 4.70 13.22 21.95
CA LEU A 816 5.83 13.69 22.75
C LEU A 816 5.45 14.99 23.47
N SER A 817 5.78 15.06 24.76
CA SER A 817 5.60 16.28 25.57
C SER A 817 6.74 17.27 25.34
N PRO A 818 6.52 18.58 25.53
CA PRO A 818 7.60 19.57 25.49
C PRO A 818 8.74 19.24 26.47
N LYS A 819 8.40 18.66 27.63
CA LYS A 819 9.38 18.20 28.63
C LYS A 819 10.29 17.09 28.09
N PHE A 820 9.74 16.10 27.37
CA PHE A 820 10.54 15.04 26.76
C PHE A 820 11.45 15.58 25.66
N VAL A 821 10.92 16.45 24.78
CA VAL A 821 11.74 17.10 23.73
C VAL A 821 12.86 17.93 24.37
N LYS A 822 12.57 18.65 25.46
CA LYS A 822 13.60 19.36 26.24
C LYS A 822 14.64 18.39 26.84
N GLN A 823 14.23 17.23 27.36
CA GLN A 823 15.17 16.22 27.89
C GLN A 823 16.12 15.70 26.80
N VAL A 824 15.62 15.47 25.58
CA VAL A 824 16.45 15.11 24.43
C VAL A 824 17.47 16.22 24.14
N LEU A 825 17.02 17.47 24.06
CA LEU A 825 17.90 18.63 23.85
C LEU A 825 18.94 18.80 24.96
N ASP A 826 18.52 18.75 26.22
CA ASP A 826 19.41 18.86 27.39
C ASP A 826 20.46 17.74 27.38
N THR A 827 20.07 16.52 26.99
CA THR A 827 20.98 15.37 26.86
C THR A 827 22.02 15.62 25.77
N ILE A 828 21.59 16.07 24.60
CA ILE A 828 22.48 16.41 23.47
C ILE A 828 23.46 17.50 23.89
N ILE A 829 22.95 18.63 24.38
CA ILE A 829 23.77 19.76 24.78
C ILE A 829 24.79 19.32 25.83
N SER A 830 24.36 18.67 26.92
CA SER A 830 25.24 18.26 28.02
C SER A 830 26.39 17.36 27.55
N HIS A 831 26.14 16.41 26.66
CA HIS A 831 27.18 15.52 26.14
C HIS A 831 28.04 16.16 25.07
N LEU A 832 27.56 17.14 24.31
CA LEU A 832 28.41 17.88 23.38
C LEU A 832 29.37 18.85 24.11
N GLN A 833 29.05 19.31 25.33
CA GLN A 833 29.95 20.16 26.13
C GLN A 833 31.07 19.40 26.82
N GLN A 834 30.87 18.11 27.10
CA GLN A 834 31.89 17.31 27.78
C GLN A 834 32.93 16.79 26.76
N PRO A 835 34.24 16.95 27.01
CA PRO A 835 35.25 16.31 26.16
C PRO A 835 35.17 14.79 26.26
N GLY A 836 35.22 14.09 25.12
CA GLY A 836 35.29 12.62 25.06
C GLY A 836 33.97 11.85 25.22
N THR A 837 32.84 12.54 25.37
CA THR A 837 31.50 11.90 25.53
C THR A 837 30.78 11.63 24.21
N SER A 838 31.13 12.33 23.13
CA SER A 838 30.67 12.00 21.79
C SER A 838 31.72 12.37 20.74
N THR A 839 31.74 11.62 19.63
CA THR A 839 32.58 11.90 18.46
C THR A 839 31.82 12.66 17.37
N ALA A 840 30.51 12.86 17.52
CA ALA A 840 29.70 13.52 16.51
C ALA A 840 30.09 15.00 16.32
N PRO A 841 30.34 15.46 15.07
CA PRO A 841 30.69 16.85 14.79
C PRO A 841 29.49 17.80 14.96
N PHE A 842 28.28 17.30 14.69
CA PHE A 842 27.02 17.99 14.95
C PHE A 842 25.91 16.99 15.23
N VAL A 843 24.78 17.48 15.69
CA VAL A 843 23.54 16.71 15.84
C VAL A 843 22.41 17.46 15.16
N GLY A 844 21.73 16.79 14.23
CA GLY A 844 20.51 17.28 13.60
C GLY A 844 19.29 16.77 14.36
N ILE A 845 18.33 17.65 14.66
CA ILE A 845 17.12 17.34 15.42
C ILE A 845 15.94 17.88 14.64
N THR A 846 15.09 17.00 14.12
CA THR A 846 13.90 17.39 13.37
C THR A 846 12.65 16.95 14.11
N CYS A 847 11.73 17.88 14.35
CA CYS A 847 10.49 17.60 15.07
C CYS A 847 9.29 18.02 14.22
N HIS A 848 8.33 17.11 14.11
CA HIS A 848 7.08 17.32 13.41
C HIS A 848 5.95 17.59 14.41
N ALA A 849 5.31 18.75 14.30
CA ALA A 849 4.22 19.17 15.17
C ALA A 849 2.87 18.54 14.77
N TYR A 850 1.90 18.60 15.68
CA TYR A 850 0.54 18.13 15.43
C TYR A 850 -0.28 19.28 14.82
N THR A 851 -0.32 19.35 13.49
CA THR A 851 -0.94 20.45 12.73
C THR A 851 -2.41 20.73 13.04
N PRO A 852 -3.26 19.75 13.42
CA PRO A 852 -4.63 20.03 13.86
C PRO A 852 -4.73 20.72 15.23
N SER A 853 -3.67 20.73 16.05
CA SER A 853 -3.73 21.34 17.39
C SER A 853 -3.77 22.87 17.33
N PRO A 854 -4.68 23.54 18.05
CA PRO A 854 -4.75 25.01 18.11
C PRO A 854 -3.42 25.68 18.48
N VAL A 855 -2.62 25.07 19.36
CA VAL A 855 -1.35 25.65 19.82
C VAL A 855 -0.24 25.58 18.77
N SER A 856 -0.36 24.76 17.72
CA SER A 856 0.64 24.66 16.66
C SER A 856 0.61 25.86 15.70
N TYR A 857 -0.56 26.48 15.53
CA TYR A 857 -0.76 27.57 14.55
C TYR A 857 -1.21 28.89 15.16
N ILE A 858 -1.33 28.97 16.50
CA ILE A 858 -1.69 30.19 17.21
C ILE A 858 -0.56 30.54 18.19
N PRO A 859 0.23 31.59 17.90
CA PRO A 859 1.36 31.97 18.75
C PRO A 859 0.87 32.58 20.07
N TYR A 860 1.69 32.40 21.11
CA TYR A 860 1.52 33.04 22.40
C TYR A 860 2.63 34.06 22.61
N THR A 861 2.30 35.14 23.30
CA THR A 861 3.26 36.17 23.70
C THR A 861 3.45 36.15 25.20
N THR A 862 4.71 36.25 25.62
CA THR A 862 5.11 36.50 26.99
C THR A 862 5.07 38.00 27.24
N ASN A 863 4.25 38.44 28.17
CA ASN A 863 4.28 39.83 28.62
C ASN A 863 5.52 40.07 29.51
N LYS A 864 5.86 41.35 29.76
CA LYS A 864 7.03 41.76 30.55
C LYS A 864 7.05 41.23 32.00
N ASN A 865 5.92 40.72 32.50
CA ASN A 865 5.76 40.20 33.85
C ASN A 865 5.73 38.65 33.87
N GLY A 866 6.11 37.99 32.78
CA GLY A 866 6.10 36.52 32.67
C GLY A 866 4.73 35.89 32.44
N GLY A 867 3.66 36.68 32.33
CA GLY A 867 2.33 36.18 31.99
C GLY A 867 2.25 35.82 30.50
N VAL A 868 1.76 34.62 30.21
CA VAL A 868 1.58 34.13 28.84
C VAL A 868 0.15 34.41 28.39
N THR A 869 -0.03 35.08 27.26
CA THR A 869 -1.35 35.33 26.66
C THR A 869 -1.31 35.01 25.17
N LEU A 870 -2.44 34.58 24.61
CA LEU A 870 -2.60 34.48 23.17
C LEU A 870 -2.25 35.81 22.51
N GLN A 871 -1.43 35.76 21.46
CA GLN A 871 -1.01 36.97 20.75
C GLN A 871 -2.22 37.64 20.08
N ASN A 872 -2.27 38.98 20.11
CA ASN A 872 -3.34 39.74 19.50
C ASN A 872 -3.31 39.56 17.97
N PRO A 873 -4.44 39.28 17.28
CA PRO A 873 -4.48 39.07 15.83
C PRO A 873 -3.91 40.21 14.96
N SER A 874 -3.72 41.41 15.53
CA SER A 874 -3.15 42.58 14.87
C SER A 874 -1.61 42.62 14.86
N ASP A 875 -0.94 41.76 15.64
CA ASP A 875 0.52 41.79 15.75
C ASP A 875 1.17 41.03 14.59
N SER A 876 2.31 41.52 14.12
CA SER A 876 2.96 41.20 12.85
C SER A 876 3.58 39.80 12.71
N ILE A 877 3.17 38.80 13.51
CA ILE A 877 3.64 37.41 13.40
C ILE A 877 2.62 36.59 12.60
N PRO A 878 3.01 35.93 11.49
CA PRO A 878 2.08 35.17 10.65
C PRO A 878 1.48 33.98 11.39
N LYS A 879 0.15 33.83 11.31
CA LYS A 879 -0.56 32.64 11.78
C LYS A 879 -0.52 31.57 10.70
N LYS A 880 -0.30 30.30 11.08
CA LYS A 880 -0.27 29.18 10.12
C LYS A 880 -1.70 28.73 9.80
N LEU A 881 -1.99 28.43 8.53
CA LEU A 881 -3.29 27.85 8.17
C LEU A 881 -3.28 26.35 8.52
N PRO A 882 -4.20 25.82 9.35
CA PRO A 882 -4.32 24.38 9.51
C PRO A 882 -4.68 23.78 8.15
N ARG A 883 -3.80 22.92 7.63
CA ARG A 883 -3.95 22.24 6.34
C ARG A 883 -3.87 20.74 6.58
N ALA A 884 -4.70 19.97 5.89
CA ALA A 884 -4.68 18.51 6.00
C ALA A 884 -3.38 17.89 5.43
N ASP A 885 -2.74 18.60 4.49
CA ASP A 885 -1.45 18.29 3.85
C ASP A 885 -0.31 19.17 4.37
N GLY A 886 -0.58 20.07 5.31
CA GLY A 886 0.43 20.96 5.86
C GLY A 886 1.39 20.23 6.80
N GLU A 887 2.68 20.49 6.65
CA GLU A 887 3.71 20.04 7.59
C GLU A 887 4.18 21.24 8.41
N ASP A 888 4.06 21.12 9.73
CA ASP A 888 4.62 22.07 10.68
C ASP A 888 5.82 21.42 11.33
N THR A 889 6.99 21.70 10.77
CA THR A 889 8.26 21.04 11.09
C THR A 889 9.24 22.10 11.52
N TRP A 890 10.03 21.83 12.56
CA TRP A 890 11.25 22.58 12.82
C TRP A 890 12.43 21.61 12.85
N SER A 891 13.58 22.09 12.41
CA SER A 891 14.84 21.35 12.40
C SER A 891 15.91 22.22 13.05
N LEU A 892 16.59 21.68 14.04
CA LEU A 892 17.67 22.31 14.78
C LEU A 892 18.96 21.55 14.52
N ILE A 893 20.00 22.23 14.08
CA ILE A 893 21.35 21.68 14.00
C ILE A 893 22.18 22.28 15.13
N VAL A 894 22.81 21.43 15.94
CA VAL A 894 23.72 21.82 17.02
C VAL A 894 25.12 21.38 16.64
N GLU A 895 26.02 22.33 16.43
CA GLU A 895 27.44 22.08 16.12
C GLU A 895 28.27 22.07 17.41
N ARG A 896 29.19 21.11 17.50
CA ARG A 896 30.17 21.06 18.57
C ARG A 896 31.31 22.04 18.26
N GLY A 897 31.39 23.15 18.98
CA GLY A 897 32.51 24.08 18.79
C GLY A 897 33.80 23.61 19.46
N VAL A 898 34.90 23.71 18.73
CA VAL A 898 36.26 23.61 19.27
C VAL A 898 36.64 24.98 19.83
N GLY A 899 36.85 25.09 21.15
CA GLY A 899 37.34 26.33 21.75
C GLY A 899 38.71 26.71 21.17
N ALA A 900 38.97 28.00 20.99
CA ALA A 900 40.34 28.47 20.73
C ALA A 900 41.26 27.95 21.83
N ALA A 901 42.47 27.49 21.48
CA ALA A 901 43.42 26.95 22.43
C ALA A 901 43.60 27.90 23.64
N GLY A 902 43.08 27.51 24.80
CA GLY A 902 43.10 28.32 26.04
C GLY A 902 41.76 28.87 26.55
N ALA A 903 40.63 28.63 25.88
CA ALA A 903 39.30 28.98 26.40
C ALA A 903 38.72 27.87 27.30
N GLU A 904 38.35 28.21 28.55
CA GLU A 904 37.82 27.25 29.54
C GLU A 904 36.39 26.75 29.25
N VAL A 905 35.69 27.32 28.26
CA VAL A 905 34.29 26.99 27.94
C VAL A 905 34.11 26.68 26.45
N PRO A 906 33.55 25.51 26.06
CA PRO A 906 33.22 25.22 24.68
C PRO A 906 32.14 26.17 24.14
N VAL A 907 32.33 26.72 22.95
CA VAL A 907 31.36 27.61 22.28
C VAL A 907 30.36 26.75 21.51
N PHE A 908 29.07 26.89 21.77
CA PHE A 908 28.02 26.23 20.99
C PHE A 908 27.56 27.10 19.83
N ARG A 909 27.46 26.51 18.65
CA ARG A 909 26.78 27.12 17.51
C ARG A 909 25.57 26.28 17.16
N TRP A 910 24.49 26.94 16.80
CA TRP A 910 23.25 26.27 16.43
C TRP A 910 22.52 27.08 15.37
N CYS A 911 21.73 26.38 14.57
CA CYS A 911 20.86 26.97 13.56
C CYS A 911 19.51 26.27 13.63
N LEU A 912 18.43 27.04 13.64
CA LEU A 912 17.06 26.54 13.63
C LEU A 912 16.43 26.90 12.29
N ALA A 913 15.89 25.92 11.58
CA ALA A 913 15.02 26.13 10.44
C ALA A 913 13.60 25.72 10.82
N GLU A 914 12.62 26.56 10.51
CA GLU A 914 11.20 26.23 10.64
C GLU A 914 10.59 26.15 9.24
N SER A 915 9.74 25.14 8.99
CA SER A 915 8.97 25.04 7.75
C SER A 915 7.96 26.20 7.68
N LEU A 916 8.16 27.04 6.67
CA LEU A 916 7.35 28.21 6.35
C LEU A 916 6.37 27.83 5.25
N GLY A 917 5.08 27.74 5.57
CA GLY A 917 4.05 27.65 4.52
C GLY A 917 4.07 28.91 3.63
N GLN A 918 3.45 28.88 2.44
CA GLN A 918 3.42 29.98 1.46
C GLN A 918 2.94 31.37 1.98
N TRP A 919 2.51 31.47 3.24
CA TRP A 919 1.99 32.66 3.91
C TRP A 919 2.84 33.10 5.12
N ASP A 920 3.99 32.47 5.36
CA ASP A 920 4.88 32.74 6.50
C ASP A 920 6.17 33.40 6.01
N THR A 921 6.46 34.62 6.50
CA THR A 921 7.56 35.49 6.05
C THR A 921 8.68 35.61 7.08
N ARG A 922 8.81 34.64 7.98
CA ARG A 922 9.83 34.64 9.03
C ARG A 922 11.05 33.85 8.60
N TRP A 923 12.15 34.52 8.26
CA TRP A 923 13.49 33.94 8.30
C TRP A 923 14.13 34.31 9.65
N GLY A 924 14.77 33.35 10.33
CA GLY A 924 15.48 33.60 11.58
C GLY A 924 15.70 32.33 12.38
#